data_AF-A0A6V7GVQ0-F1
#
_entry.id   AF-A0A6V7GVQ0-F1
#
_cell.length_a   1.000
_cell.length_b   1.000
_cell.length_c   1.000
_cell.angle_alpha   90.00
_cell.angle_beta   90.00
_cell.angle_gamma   90.00
#
_symmetry.space_group_name_H-M   'P 1'
#
loop_
_entity.id
_entity.type
_entity.pdbx_description
1 polymer ?
#
loop_
_entity_poly.entity_id
_entity_poly.type
_entity_poly.pdbx_seq_one_letter_code
_entity_poly.pdbx_strand_id
1 'polypeptide(L)'
;MRGRRSGKGVDTTCAFTLHRRLCWNGPVLIPAAAKHSLKLTSLHDYYQRLLHGSQPVPSGLDMANTLKFFSQMLLSLLKEVHESPLEMVKSEKYDAERMALYPNLDYKQLYNALTQLIDVVSSIHIGLQAFGQALLQCLACLLPFLDHDLIDNVAYLTASSISVLPMELHQDIVNYLCFYILPFTITHHCQLLECLMALKPGVVKDILCVVAYGTAPARASAAKLLFYYWPSFNPNLFDRRSVLVKFANDLAPFVCQRDSCPNAGNAEAGKVCYDHRISITFATETPPPMYLCIECANEIHRAHPNQMFYDILHPMQQVSMICENKNCKATDKSAISVCFSTECASYNGNHPIRYCQKCHNNRHDKGRGEDHVYHTALPHISKMDPQTQTYMVQAIVSLLKEAEPLSMDSNRDISEISTNKGSAGFPGSGGGSSGAGSGSGSGGQFDSATLEERQLLGRYGVWLLVGLCTPNQDTSIEILGRLLSMLFHWFHVTAYSFDGQAESALEKLKTEYVCGWLSEVMKTHYEVFISCLLPHPADYVRVGGHWETLASRTSHLKDGLNRLFCLVPYEVITPDVWDYVMPHWMEAMVNDVPEYELHDKILDRDMSPLGFDAKKMYNFVAKRFVNTCAKVQEQALNWLQTLTMLEINIPLCQLFSMFSDGVAVMGSMNISESEQKPSKGTKKEDEEGNAI
;
A
#
# COMPACT_ATOMS: atom_id res chain seq x y z
N MET A 1 30.67 17.82 57.33
CA MET A 1 30.30 19.25 57.38
C MET A 1 31.15 20.03 56.39
N ARG A 2 30.46 20.80 55.52
CA ARG A 2 30.85 22.01 54.75
C ARG A 2 32.29 22.18 54.22
N GLY A 3 32.38 22.47 52.90
CA GLY A 3 33.35 23.46 52.40
C GLY A 3 33.78 23.35 50.93
N ARG A 4 32.97 23.88 50.00
CA ARG A 4 33.34 24.14 48.59
C ARG A 4 34.53 25.10 48.45
N ARG A 5 35.37 24.90 47.41
CA ARG A 5 35.73 25.98 46.47
C ARG A 5 36.13 25.43 45.09
N SER A 6 35.64 26.16 44.09
CA SER A 6 35.62 25.94 42.65
C SER A 6 36.97 26.18 41.96
N GLY A 7 37.27 25.38 40.95
CA GLY A 7 38.15 25.71 39.82
C GLY A 7 37.42 25.41 38.52
N LYS A 8 37.18 26.45 37.72
CA LYS A 8 36.42 26.44 36.47
C LYS A 8 37.14 25.63 35.39
N GLY A 9 36.47 24.65 34.79
CA GLY A 9 36.73 24.22 33.41
C GLY A 9 35.84 25.05 32.50
N VAL A 10 36.44 25.84 31.62
CA VAL A 10 35.72 26.65 30.63
C VAL A 10 35.24 25.72 29.52
N ASP A 11 33.94 25.71 29.25
CA ASP A 11 33.32 25.00 28.11
C ASP A 11 33.93 25.50 26.80
N THR A 12 34.84 24.71 26.23
CA THR A 12 35.50 24.97 24.95
C THR A 12 34.52 24.92 23.77
N THR A 13 33.35 24.30 23.92
CA THR A 13 32.32 24.23 22.88
C THR A 13 31.60 25.56 22.69
N CYS A 14 31.32 26.31 23.77
CA CYS A 14 30.63 27.60 23.72
C CYS A 14 31.55 28.71 23.15
N ALA A 15 32.86 28.59 23.36
CA ALA A 15 33.84 29.54 22.83
C ALA A 15 33.99 29.46 21.30
N PHE A 16 33.92 28.26 20.70
CA PHE A 16 34.00 28.09 19.24
C PHE A 16 32.77 28.65 18.52
N THR A 17 31.57 28.46 19.06
CA THR A 17 30.32 29.01 18.51
C THR A 17 30.27 30.54 18.61
N LEU A 18 30.77 31.11 19.71
CA LEU A 18 30.83 32.56 19.91
C LEU A 18 31.91 33.22 19.04
N HIS A 19 33.06 32.58 18.85
CA HIS A 19 34.17 33.13 18.07
C HIS A 19 33.88 33.17 16.55
N ARG A 20 33.17 32.18 16.00
CA ARG A 20 32.68 32.24 14.60
C ARG A 20 31.58 33.27 14.42
N ARG A 21 30.62 33.38 15.35
CA ARG A 21 29.59 34.46 15.35
C ARG A 21 30.20 35.87 15.39
N LEU A 22 31.35 36.05 16.06
CA LEU A 22 32.10 37.30 16.07
C LEU A 22 32.87 37.57 14.76
N CYS A 23 33.31 36.55 14.03
CA CYS A 23 33.94 36.70 12.72
C CYS A 23 32.97 37.19 11.63
N TRP A 24 31.67 36.88 11.76
CA TRP A 24 30.63 37.38 10.87
C TRP A 24 30.25 38.86 11.14
N ASN A 25 30.65 39.46 12.28
CA ASN A 25 30.38 40.88 12.61
C ASN A 25 31.37 41.86 11.94
N GLY A 26 31.81 41.56 10.72
CA GLY A 26 32.65 42.43 9.91
C GLY A 26 31.85 43.49 9.13
N PRO A 27 32.51 44.55 8.62
CA PRO A 27 31.87 45.66 7.88
C PRO A 27 31.15 45.25 6.56
N VAL A 28 31.28 43.99 6.13
CA VAL A 28 30.65 43.43 4.92
C VAL A 28 29.27 42.80 5.20
N LEU A 29 28.99 42.36 6.43
CA LEU A 29 27.72 41.69 6.78
C LEU A 29 26.59 42.63 7.17
N ILE A 30 26.92 43.78 7.76
CA ILE A 30 25.93 44.81 8.14
C ILE A 30 25.13 45.28 6.90
N PRO A 31 25.77 45.54 5.73
CA PRO A 31 25.05 45.79 4.48
C PRO A 31 24.22 44.60 3.98
N ALA A 32 24.67 43.36 4.19
CA ALA A 32 23.98 42.15 3.72
C ALA A 32 22.71 41.85 4.54
N ALA A 33 22.77 41.97 5.87
CA ALA A 33 21.61 41.82 6.75
C ALA A 33 20.57 42.94 6.55
N ALA A 34 21.02 44.18 6.33
CA ALA A 34 20.13 45.30 5.99
C ALA A 34 19.45 45.08 4.63
N LYS A 35 20.19 44.61 3.60
CA LYS A 35 19.62 44.25 2.30
C LYS A 35 18.66 43.06 2.38
N HIS A 36 18.98 42.03 3.18
CA HIS A 36 18.10 40.88 3.45
C HIS A 36 16.76 41.35 4.02
N SER A 37 16.79 42.16 5.09
CA SER A 37 15.59 42.69 5.74
C SER A 37 14.75 43.57 4.80
N LEU A 38 15.41 44.45 4.02
CA LEU A 38 14.75 45.30 3.04
C LEU A 38 14.04 44.47 1.94
N LYS A 39 14.73 43.46 1.39
CA LYS A 39 14.18 42.58 0.35
C LYS A 39 13.08 41.67 0.88
N LEU A 40 13.15 41.24 2.14
CA LEU A 40 12.10 40.46 2.79
C LEU A 40 10.84 41.32 3.00
N THR A 41 11.01 42.57 3.44
CA THR A 41 9.93 43.56 3.53
C THR A 41 9.28 43.77 2.16
N SER A 42 10.07 43.78 1.09
CA SER A 42 9.56 43.92 -0.28
C SER A 42 8.69 42.72 -0.69
N LEU A 43 9.09 41.49 -0.37
CA LEU A 43 8.27 40.29 -0.62
C LEU A 43 6.93 40.35 0.13
N HIS A 44 6.93 40.82 1.38
CA HIS A 44 5.69 40.97 2.16
C HIS A 44 4.80 42.09 1.61
N ASP A 45 5.36 43.22 1.18
CA ASP A 45 4.61 44.29 0.50
C ASP A 45 3.99 43.78 -0.83
N TYR A 46 4.71 42.97 -1.60
CA TYR A 46 4.16 42.33 -2.80
C TYR A 46 2.97 41.41 -2.46
N TYR A 47 3.12 40.55 -1.45
CA TYR A 47 2.05 39.67 -0.97
C TYR A 47 0.80 40.48 -0.56
N GLN A 48 0.96 41.52 0.26
CA GLN A 48 -0.15 42.36 0.73
C GLN A 48 -0.87 43.08 -0.42
N ARG A 49 -0.12 43.59 -1.39
CA ARG A 49 -0.71 44.25 -2.57
C ARG A 49 -1.45 43.29 -3.48
N LEU A 50 -0.96 42.07 -3.65
CA LEU A 50 -1.63 41.01 -4.41
C LEU A 50 -2.89 40.50 -3.69
N LEU A 51 -2.84 40.38 -2.37
CA LEU A 51 -3.98 39.97 -1.54
C LEU A 51 -5.12 41.00 -1.56
N HIS A 52 -4.80 42.29 -1.52
CA HIS A 52 -5.78 43.38 -1.46
C HIS A 52 -6.05 44.07 -2.81
N GLY A 53 -5.41 43.64 -3.91
CA GLY A 53 -5.56 44.25 -5.24
C GLY A 53 -5.08 45.72 -5.29
N SER A 54 -4.10 46.09 -4.48
CA SER A 54 -3.63 47.48 -4.36
C SER A 54 -2.69 47.87 -5.51
N GLN A 55 -2.86 49.10 -6.03
CA GLN A 55 -2.04 49.62 -7.13
C GLN A 55 -0.75 50.31 -6.63
N PRO A 56 0.40 50.18 -7.33
CA PRO A 56 0.58 49.38 -8.53
C PRO A 56 0.66 47.88 -8.22
N VAL A 57 -0.01 47.07 -9.05
CA VAL A 57 0.00 45.60 -8.93
C VAL A 57 1.44 45.08 -9.14
N PRO A 58 1.99 44.29 -8.21
CA PRO A 58 3.32 43.71 -8.34
C PRO A 58 3.46 42.85 -9.60
N SER A 59 4.56 43.02 -10.34
CA SER A 59 4.87 42.16 -11.48
C SER A 59 5.64 40.91 -11.03
N GLY A 60 5.37 39.75 -11.66
CA GLY A 60 6.12 38.53 -11.44
C GLY A 60 7.61 38.66 -11.75
N LEU A 61 7.99 39.60 -12.63
CA LEU A 61 9.40 39.89 -12.94
C LEU A 61 10.13 40.59 -11.77
N ASP A 62 9.48 41.55 -11.12
CA ASP A 62 10.06 42.26 -9.96
C ASP A 62 10.21 41.32 -8.76
N MET A 63 9.22 40.45 -8.56
CA MET A 63 9.27 39.40 -7.55
C MET A 63 10.37 38.37 -7.87
N ALA A 64 10.47 37.91 -9.12
CA ALA A 64 11.52 36.99 -9.56
C ALA A 64 12.93 37.55 -9.31
N ASN A 65 13.17 38.83 -9.60
CA ASN A 65 14.45 39.48 -9.35
C ASN A 65 14.79 39.53 -7.85
N THR A 66 13.77 39.70 -7.00
CA THR A 66 13.94 39.67 -5.55
C THR A 66 14.26 38.27 -5.04
N LEU A 67 13.61 37.23 -5.57
CA LEU A 67 13.90 35.82 -5.23
C LEU A 67 15.26 35.35 -5.72
N LYS A 68 15.71 35.80 -6.90
CA LYS A 68 17.06 35.54 -7.41
C LYS A 68 18.14 36.15 -6.53
N PHE A 69 17.90 37.35 -5.98
CA PHE A 69 18.81 37.96 -5.00
C PHE A 69 18.96 37.07 -3.76
N PHE A 70 17.86 36.52 -3.23
CA PHE A 70 17.91 35.60 -2.09
C PHE A 70 18.69 34.33 -2.44
N SER A 71 18.42 33.73 -3.60
CA SER A 71 19.13 32.53 -4.07
C SER A 71 20.65 32.75 -4.16
N GLN A 72 21.08 33.86 -4.80
CA GLN A 72 22.50 34.20 -4.93
C GLN A 72 23.17 34.48 -3.59
N MET A 73 22.48 35.18 -2.69
CA MET A 73 22.97 35.44 -1.34
C MET A 73 23.13 34.14 -0.55
N LEU A 74 22.14 33.24 -0.57
CA LEU A 74 22.20 31.95 0.11
C LEU A 74 23.35 31.08 -0.43
N LEU A 75 23.54 31.03 -1.75
CA LEU A 75 24.67 30.33 -2.38
C LEU A 75 26.02 30.94 -2.00
N SER A 76 26.11 32.28 -1.94
CA SER A 76 27.34 32.97 -1.51
C SER A 76 27.67 32.69 -0.04
N LEU A 77 26.66 32.66 0.83
CA LEU A 77 26.85 32.30 2.24
C LEU A 77 27.30 30.85 2.38
N LEU A 78 26.70 29.93 1.61
CA LEU A 78 27.09 28.53 1.59
C LEU A 78 28.54 28.33 1.11
N LYS A 79 29.02 29.16 0.17
CA LYS A 79 30.41 29.16 -0.34
C LYS A 79 31.46 29.51 0.72
N GLU A 80 31.09 30.30 1.73
CA GLU A 80 31.98 30.75 2.80
C GLU A 80 32.09 29.75 3.96
N VAL A 81 31.26 28.71 3.98
CA VAL A 81 31.24 27.66 5.00
C VAL A 81 32.24 26.55 4.65
N HIS A 82 33.12 26.19 5.58
CA HIS A 82 34.14 25.14 5.39
C HIS A 82 33.65 23.72 5.70
N GLU A 83 32.61 23.57 6.53
CA GLU A 83 32.00 22.31 6.92
C GLU A 83 30.93 21.87 5.91
N SER A 84 30.38 20.65 6.03
CA SER A 84 29.39 20.10 5.10
C SER A 84 27.97 20.15 5.70
N PRO A 85 27.28 21.31 5.67
CA PRO A 85 26.00 21.48 6.33
C PRO A 85 24.89 20.58 5.75
N LEU A 86 24.99 20.20 4.48
CA LEU A 86 24.05 19.29 3.81
C LEU A 86 24.06 17.86 4.38
N GLU A 87 25.19 17.40 4.93
CA GLU A 87 25.26 16.13 5.65
C GLU A 87 24.60 16.24 7.03
N MET A 88 24.64 17.42 7.63
CA MET A 88 24.04 17.73 8.93
C MET A 88 22.51 17.90 8.84
N VAL A 89 21.95 18.22 7.67
CA VAL A 89 20.49 18.33 7.42
C VAL A 89 19.76 17.00 7.64
N LYS A 90 20.46 15.87 7.46
CA LYS A 90 19.87 14.52 7.56
C LYS A 90 19.52 14.12 8.99
N SER A 91 19.97 14.84 10.01
CA SER A 91 19.66 14.53 11.40
C SER A 91 19.49 15.78 12.24
N GLU A 92 18.30 15.89 12.85
CA GLU A 92 17.90 16.93 13.79
C GLU A 92 18.94 17.23 14.89
N LYS A 93 19.73 16.22 15.30
CA LYS A 93 20.77 16.36 16.33
C LYS A 93 21.86 17.35 15.96
N TYR A 94 22.09 17.58 14.66
CA TYR A 94 23.11 18.50 14.16
C TYR A 94 22.53 19.86 13.77
N ASP A 95 21.23 20.11 13.97
CA ASP A 95 20.58 21.38 13.62
C ASP A 95 21.23 22.58 14.33
N ALA A 96 21.45 22.48 15.64
CA ALA A 96 22.06 23.56 16.41
C ALA A 96 23.49 23.88 15.96
N GLU A 97 24.25 22.87 15.53
CA GLU A 97 25.61 23.02 15.02
C GLU A 97 25.62 23.55 13.58
N ARG A 98 24.73 23.04 12.72
CA ARG A 98 24.54 23.47 11.33
C ARG A 98 24.12 24.93 11.27
N MET A 99 23.12 25.31 12.05
CA MET A 99 22.58 26.67 12.09
C MET A 99 23.58 27.67 12.66
N ALA A 100 24.57 27.21 13.43
CA ALA A 100 25.67 28.05 13.90
C ALA A 100 26.73 28.36 12.83
N LEU A 101 26.71 27.68 11.68
CA LEU A 101 27.63 27.91 10.55
C LEU A 101 27.27 29.14 9.73
N TYR A 102 26.02 29.56 9.81
CA TYR A 102 25.47 30.66 9.02
C TYR A 102 25.32 31.93 9.85
N PRO A 103 25.30 33.10 9.20
CA PRO A 103 24.90 34.32 9.89
C PRO A 103 23.44 34.23 10.34
N ASN A 104 23.14 34.88 11.47
CA ASN A 104 21.81 34.87 12.07
C ASN A 104 20.84 35.78 11.30
N LEU A 105 20.40 35.31 10.14
CA LEU A 105 19.38 35.94 9.30
C LEU A 105 18.05 35.19 9.49
N ASP A 106 16.94 35.86 9.18
CA ASP A 106 15.60 35.31 9.41
C ASP A 106 15.14 34.40 8.25
N TYR A 107 15.79 33.24 8.12
CA TYR A 107 15.52 32.25 7.07
C TYR A 107 14.10 31.66 7.17
N LYS A 108 13.58 31.51 8.39
CA LYS A 108 12.21 31.05 8.63
C LYS A 108 11.18 32.04 8.09
N GLN A 109 11.39 33.34 8.27
CA GLN A 109 10.50 34.33 7.67
C GLN A 109 10.60 34.38 6.15
N LEU A 110 11.78 34.11 5.57
CA LEU A 110 11.89 33.92 4.14
C LEU A 110 11.03 32.73 3.68
N TYR A 111 11.13 31.57 4.33
CA TYR A 111 10.27 30.41 4.05
C TYR A 111 8.78 30.77 4.11
N ASN A 112 8.33 31.42 5.19
CA ASN A 112 6.94 31.84 5.36
C ASN A 112 6.49 32.81 4.25
N ALA A 113 7.35 33.74 3.84
CA ALA A 113 7.05 34.67 2.76
C ALA A 113 6.89 33.94 1.40
N LEU A 114 7.69 32.91 1.13
CA LEU A 114 7.53 32.08 -0.06
C LEU A 114 6.21 31.30 -0.03
N THR A 115 5.84 30.73 1.12
CA THR A 115 4.54 30.07 1.31
C THR A 115 3.37 31.00 1.05
N GLN A 116 3.38 32.20 1.66
CA GLN A 116 2.33 33.20 1.46
C GLN A 116 2.22 33.67 0.00
N LEU A 117 3.36 33.81 -0.68
CA LEU A 117 3.37 34.19 -2.09
C LEU A 117 2.78 33.11 -2.99
N ILE A 118 2.96 31.82 -2.65
CA ILE A 118 2.35 30.67 -3.35
C ILE A 118 0.81 30.76 -3.32
N ASP A 119 0.24 31.18 -2.18
CA ASP A 119 -1.22 31.27 -2.01
C ASP A 119 -1.88 32.36 -2.88
N VAL A 120 -1.12 33.38 -3.30
CA VAL A 120 -1.61 34.52 -4.10
C VAL A 120 -1.10 34.53 -5.54
N VAL A 121 -0.50 33.43 -6.01
CA VAL A 121 0.09 33.30 -7.36
C VAL A 121 -0.90 33.61 -8.48
N SER A 122 -2.18 33.26 -8.29
CA SER A 122 -3.25 33.48 -9.27
C SER A 122 -3.51 34.96 -9.57
N SER A 123 -3.11 35.87 -8.68
CA SER A 123 -3.22 37.33 -8.85
C SER A 123 -2.08 37.94 -9.69
N ILE A 124 -1.09 37.15 -10.12
CA ILE A 124 0.06 37.62 -10.90
C ILE A 124 -0.27 37.58 -12.39
N HIS A 125 -0.49 38.75 -12.99
CA HIS A 125 -0.89 38.84 -14.41
C HIS A 125 0.29 38.88 -15.40
N ILE A 126 1.48 39.29 -14.97
CA ILE A 126 2.65 39.49 -15.84
C ILE A 126 3.86 38.79 -15.21
N GLY A 127 4.61 38.00 -15.98
CA GLY A 127 5.88 37.41 -15.53
C GLY A 127 5.76 36.20 -14.61
N LEU A 128 4.60 35.51 -14.60
CA LEU A 128 4.31 34.36 -13.74
C LEU A 128 5.33 33.22 -13.88
N GLN A 129 5.76 32.91 -15.11
CA GLN A 129 6.75 31.87 -15.37
C GLN A 129 8.12 32.20 -14.75
N ALA A 130 8.59 33.45 -14.92
CA ALA A 130 9.86 33.90 -14.36
C ALA A 130 9.84 33.90 -12.83
N PHE A 131 8.70 34.25 -12.24
CA PHE A 131 8.47 34.13 -10.80
C PHE A 131 8.53 32.68 -10.33
N GLY A 132 7.81 31.77 -11.00
CA GLY A 132 7.78 30.35 -10.64
C GLY A 132 9.15 29.69 -10.68
N GLN A 133 9.98 29.98 -11.69
CA GLN A 133 11.37 29.46 -11.74
C GLN A 133 12.22 29.99 -10.57
N ALA A 134 12.13 31.29 -10.28
CA ALA A 134 12.89 31.90 -9.19
C ALA A 134 12.43 31.42 -7.81
N LEU A 135 11.15 31.11 -7.66
CA LEU A 135 10.55 30.52 -6.46
C LEU A 135 11.11 29.12 -6.19
N LEU A 136 11.11 28.23 -7.19
CA LEU A 136 11.63 26.86 -7.05
C LEU A 136 13.13 26.85 -6.70
N GLN A 137 13.91 27.70 -7.37
CA GLN A 137 15.33 27.86 -7.07
C GLN A 137 15.56 28.39 -5.65
N CYS A 138 14.75 29.36 -5.20
CA CYS A 138 14.87 29.93 -3.86
C CYS A 138 14.51 28.91 -2.78
N LEU A 139 13.48 28.07 -2.98
CA LEU A 139 13.10 27.00 -2.05
C LEU A 139 14.21 25.96 -1.90
N ALA A 140 14.85 25.55 -3.00
CA ALA A 140 15.97 24.62 -2.97
C ALA A 140 17.22 25.21 -2.28
N CYS A 141 17.57 26.46 -2.58
CA CYS A 141 18.71 27.14 -1.94
C CYS A 141 18.49 27.42 -0.45
N LEU A 142 17.24 27.54 -0.01
CA LEU A 142 16.87 27.82 1.38
C LEU A 142 16.93 26.59 2.29
N LEU A 143 16.75 25.39 1.72
CA LEU A 143 16.69 24.12 2.45
C LEU A 143 17.82 23.91 3.49
N PRO A 144 19.11 24.21 3.21
CA PRO A 144 20.19 24.01 4.19
C PRO A 144 20.15 24.94 5.40
N PHE A 145 19.33 25.99 5.33
CA PHE A 145 19.20 27.07 6.32
C PHE A 145 17.90 26.97 7.13
N LEU A 146 17.15 25.89 6.98
CA LEU A 146 15.91 25.64 7.71
C LEU A 146 16.14 24.62 8.84
N ASP A 147 15.32 24.73 9.88
CA ASP A 147 15.22 23.71 10.93
C ASP A 147 14.55 22.43 10.38
N HIS A 148 14.86 21.27 10.95
CA HIS A 148 14.41 19.96 10.46
C HIS A 148 12.87 19.89 10.29
N ASP A 149 12.10 20.45 11.23
CA ASP A 149 10.63 20.50 11.16
C ASP A 149 10.10 21.24 9.92
N LEU A 150 10.86 22.19 9.38
CA LEU A 150 10.47 22.96 8.19
C LEU A 150 10.96 22.30 6.90
N ILE A 151 12.03 21.51 6.97
CA ILE A 151 12.63 20.83 5.81
C ILE A 151 11.61 19.88 5.17
N ASP A 152 10.94 19.02 5.94
CA ASP A 152 9.88 18.14 5.41
C ASP A 152 8.75 18.91 4.72
N ASN A 153 8.40 20.08 5.26
CA ASN A 153 7.36 20.95 4.71
C ASN A 153 7.77 21.61 3.38
N VAL A 154 9.07 21.76 3.08
CA VAL A 154 9.55 22.26 1.78
C VAL A 154 9.16 21.32 0.64
N ALA A 155 9.13 20.00 0.87
CA ALA A 155 8.68 19.02 -0.11
C ALA A 155 7.22 19.25 -0.49
N TYR A 156 6.36 19.31 0.53
CA TYR A 156 4.92 19.51 0.35
C TYR A 156 4.63 20.85 -0.31
N LEU A 157 5.35 21.91 0.09
CA LEU A 157 5.19 23.24 -0.47
C LEU A 157 5.60 23.32 -1.95
N THR A 158 6.71 22.66 -2.30
CA THR A 158 7.17 22.62 -3.69
C THR A 158 6.23 21.77 -4.54
N ALA A 159 5.70 20.67 -4.01
CA ALA A 159 4.69 19.85 -4.67
C ALA A 159 3.35 20.59 -4.86
N SER A 160 2.89 21.33 -3.86
CA SER A 160 1.63 22.10 -3.96
C SER A 160 1.70 23.21 -5.01
N SER A 161 2.89 23.71 -5.34
CA SER A 161 3.08 24.74 -6.35
C SER A 161 2.60 24.32 -7.76
N ILE A 162 2.50 23.01 -8.04
CA ILE A 162 1.99 22.47 -9.32
C ILE A 162 0.54 22.88 -9.60
N SER A 163 -0.23 23.14 -8.54
CA SER A 163 -1.65 23.50 -8.63
C SER A 163 -1.89 24.98 -8.99
N VAL A 164 -0.88 25.83 -8.80
CA VAL A 164 -0.98 27.28 -8.97
C VAL A 164 -0.04 27.84 -10.04
N LEU A 165 1.04 27.12 -10.38
CA LEU A 165 2.00 27.51 -11.40
C LEU A 165 1.60 26.97 -12.80
N PRO A 166 1.96 27.69 -13.88
CA PRO A 166 1.59 27.32 -15.24
C PRO A 166 2.25 26.00 -15.69
N MET A 167 1.61 25.28 -16.61
CA MET A 167 1.99 23.91 -17.00
C MET A 167 3.42 23.81 -17.55
N GLU A 168 3.95 24.89 -18.12
CA GLU A 168 5.33 24.99 -18.60
C GLU A 168 6.37 24.79 -17.50
N LEU A 169 5.99 24.93 -16.22
CA LEU A 169 6.89 24.73 -15.06
C LEU A 169 6.70 23.38 -14.35
N HIS A 170 5.74 22.55 -14.74
CA HIS A 170 5.46 21.29 -14.03
C HIS A 170 6.65 20.33 -14.04
N GLN A 171 7.37 20.25 -15.15
CA GLN A 171 8.61 19.47 -15.24
C GLN A 171 9.70 20.02 -14.32
N ASP A 172 9.82 21.35 -14.21
CA ASP A 172 10.78 22.00 -13.31
C ASP A 172 10.42 21.72 -11.84
N ILE A 173 9.14 21.78 -11.48
CA ILE A 173 8.66 21.46 -10.12
C ILE A 173 9.04 20.04 -9.73
N VAL A 174 8.76 19.07 -10.60
CA VAL A 174 9.16 17.67 -10.41
C VAL A 174 10.68 17.60 -10.26
N ASN A 175 11.46 18.16 -11.18
CA ASN A 175 12.94 18.14 -11.10
C ASN A 175 13.48 18.75 -9.79
N TYR A 176 12.94 19.88 -9.34
CA TYR A 176 13.38 20.57 -8.13
C TYR A 176 13.06 19.77 -6.86
N LEU A 177 11.85 19.22 -6.77
CA LEU A 177 11.49 18.24 -5.74
C LEU A 177 12.50 17.12 -5.76
N CYS A 178 12.50 16.39 -6.86
CA CYS A 178 13.22 15.16 -7.07
C CYS A 178 14.72 15.25 -6.72
N PHE A 179 15.39 16.30 -7.16
CA PHE A 179 16.85 16.31 -7.17
C PHE A 179 17.50 17.24 -6.16
N TYR A 180 16.73 18.17 -5.60
CA TYR A 180 17.27 19.18 -4.69
C TYR A 180 16.59 19.21 -3.33
N ILE A 181 15.35 18.70 -3.23
CA ILE A 181 14.55 18.81 -2.02
C ILE A 181 14.30 17.44 -1.41
N LEU A 182 13.75 16.51 -2.18
CA LEU A 182 13.40 15.15 -1.77
C LEU A 182 14.56 14.22 -1.39
N PRO A 183 15.80 14.37 -1.90
CA PRO A 183 16.96 13.70 -1.31
C PRO A 183 17.15 14.04 0.18
N PHE A 184 16.48 15.11 0.63
CA PHE A 184 16.44 15.58 2.00
C PHE A 184 15.01 15.52 2.62
N THR A 185 13.95 15.14 1.88
CA THR A 185 12.53 15.27 2.33
C THR A 185 11.49 14.24 1.80
N ILE A 186 11.82 13.25 0.95
CA ILE A 186 10.95 12.10 0.52
C ILE A 186 9.83 12.40 -0.52
N THR A 187 10.02 12.11 -1.83
CA THR A 187 8.97 11.72 -2.84
C THR A 187 9.57 11.27 -4.19
N HIS A 188 10.38 10.22 -4.13
CA HIS A 188 10.98 9.61 -5.31
C HIS A 188 10.79 8.13 -5.22
N HIS A 189 9.55 7.66 -5.25
CA HIS A 189 9.26 6.26 -4.92
C HIS A 189 10.13 5.27 -5.73
N CYS A 190 10.40 5.58 -6.99
CA CYS A 190 11.36 4.85 -7.82
C CYS A 190 12.82 5.12 -7.42
N GLN A 191 13.28 6.37 -7.45
CA GLN A 191 14.71 6.68 -7.24
C GLN A 191 15.17 6.43 -5.79
N LEU A 192 14.33 6.72 -4.79
CA LEU A 192 14.53 6.35 -3.39
C LEU A 192 14.63 4.84 -3.23
N LEU A 193 13.74 4.08 -3.87
CA LEU A 193 13.78 2.63 -3.80
C LEU A 193 15.03 2.08 -4.48
N GLU A 194 15.41 2.57 -5.65
CA GLU A 194 16.66 2.18 -6.31
C GLU A 194 17.89 2.51 -5.46
N CYS A 195 17.93 3.68 -4.82
CA CYS A 195 18.96 4.04 -3.86
C CYS A 195 19.01 3.06 -2.67
N LEU A 196 17.85 2.74 -2.07
CA LEU A 196 17.77 1.75 -0.99
C LEU A 196 18.22 0.37 -1.47
N MET A 197 17.81 -0.04 -2.67
CA MET A 197 18.20 -1.31 -3.28
C MET A 197 19.68 -1.36 -3.62
N ALA A 198 20.34 -0.22 -3.87
CA ALA A 198 21.78 -0.13 -4.07
C ALA A 198 22.58 -0.18 -2.75
N LEU A 199 22.00 0.29 -1.65
CA LEU A 199 22.70 0.45 -0.36
C LEU A 199 22.44 -0.70 0.63
N LYS A 200 21.27 -1.35 0.54
CA LYS A 200 20.81 -2.33 1.53
C LYS A 200 20.33 -3.62 0.84
N PRO A 201 20.82 -4.80 1.26
CA PRO A 201 20.22 -6.06 0.84
C PRO A 201 18.88 -6.31 1.56
N GLY A 202 17.97 -7.03 0.92
CA GLY A 202 16.72 -7.48 1.57
C GLY A 202 15.63 -6.40 1.73
N VAL A 203 15.70 -5.31 0.97
CA VAL A 203 14.69 -4.22 0.93
C VAL A 203 13.27 -4.74 0.66
N VAL A 204 13.15 -5.91 0.02
CA VAL A 204 11.86 -6.57 -0.21
C VAL A 204 11.06 -6.79 1.07
N LYS A 205 11.75 -7.09 2.18
CA LYS A 205 11.12 -7.33 3.48
C LYS A 205 10.50 -6.04 4.02
N ASP A 206 11.17 -4.91 3.83
CA ASP A 206 10.68 -3.59 4.22
C ASP A 206 9.46 -3.21 3.37
N ILE A 207 9.52 -3.44 2.05
CA ILE A 207 8.39 -3.20 1.13
C ILE A 207 7.18 -4.07 1.49
N LEU A 208 7.37 -5.37 1.77
CA LEU A 208 6.29 -6.25 2.22
C LEU A 208 5.67 -5.78 3.54
N CYS A 209 6.48 -5.25 4.46
CA CYS A 209 5.97 -4.65 5.71
C CYS A 209 5.08 -3.42 5.43
N VAL A 210 5.48 -2.56 4.49
CA VAL A 210 4.66 -1.39 4.10
C VAL A 210 3.36 -1.82 3.42
N VAL A 211 3.40 -2.82 2.54
CA VAL A 211 2.18 -3.37 1.92
C VAL A 211 1.25 -3.98 3.00
N ALA A 212 1.81 -4.69 3.97
CA ALA A 212 1.07 -5.32 5.05
C ALA A 212 0.38 -4.30 5.96
N TYR A 213 1.11 -3.31 6.48
CA TYR A 213 0.66 -2.46 7.60
C TYR A 213 0.58 -0.96 7.29
N GLY A 214 0.99 -0.52 6.11
CA GLY A 214 0.94 0.89 5.73
C GLY A 214 -0.49 1.43 5.59
N THR A 215 -0.61 2.75 5.45
CA THR A 215 -1.87 3.40 5.05
C THR A 215 -2.24 3.00 3.62
N ALA A 216 -3.51 3.15 3.21
CA ALA A 216 -3.96 2.77 1.85
C ALA A 216 -3.10 3.39 0.72
N PRO A 217 -2.74 4.70 0.75
CA PRO A 217 -1.86 5.29 -0.27
C PRO A 217 -0.42 4.73 -0.24
N ALA A 218 0.13 4.47 0.95
CA ALA A 218 1.47 3.90 1.12
C ALA A 218 1.52 2.45 0.62
N ARG A 219 0.50 1.65 0.95
CA ARG A 219 0.32 0.28 0.46
C ARG A 219 0.22 0.24 -1.05
N ALA A 220 -0.62 1.11 -1.63
CA ALA A 220 -0.81 1.17 -3.07
C ALA A 220 0.51 1.47 -3.80
N SER A 221 1.27 2.43 -3.29
CA SER A 221 2.59 2.79 -3.82
C SER A 221 3.59 1.64 -3.69
N ALA A 222 3.73 1.06 -2.49
CA ALA A 222 4.65 -0.04 -2.22
C ALA A 222 4.33 -1.29 -3.06
N ALA A 223 3.05 -1.62 -3.26
CA ALA A 223 2.64 -2.72 -4.10
C ALA A 223 3.01 -2.48 -5.57
N LYS A 224 2.73 -1.29 -6.12
CA LYS A 224 3.12 -0.95 -7.50
C LYS A 224 4.65 -1.05 -7.68
N LEU A 225 5.45 -0.55 -6.72
CA LEU A 225 6.91 -0.66 -6.74
C LEU A 225 7.41 -2.10 -6.65
N LEU A 226 6.82 -2.93 -5.78
CA LEU A 226 7.17 -4.34 -5.63
C LEU A 226 7.01 -5.07 -6.97
N PHE A 227 5.87 -4.90 -7.63
CA PHE A 227 5.58 -5.55 -8.91
C PHE A 227 6.39 -4.97 -10.09
N TYR A 228 6.86 -3.74 -9.97
CA TYR A 228 7.73 -3.09 -10.96
C TYR A 228 9.18 -3.60 -10.87
N TYR A 229 9.82 -3.50 -9.70
CA TYR A 229 11.26 -3.78 -9.53
C TYR A 229 11.59 -5.24 -9.26
N TRP A 230 10.74 -5.98 -8.54
CA TRP A 230 11.11 -7.34 -8.17
C TRP A 230 11.00 -8.31 -9.35
N PRO A 231 12.01 -9.20 -9.50
CA PRO A 231 11.94 -10.27 -10.48
C PRO A 231 10.64 -11.06 -10.39
N SER A 232 10.07 -11.42 -11.55
CA SER A 232 8.78 -12.10 -11.55
C SER A 232 8.88 -13.44 -10.85
N PHE A 233 7.94 -13.64 -9.95
CA PHE A 233 7.69 -14.87 -9.24
C PHE A 233 6.91 -15.87 -10.12
N ASN A 234 6.21 -15.41 -11.16
CA ASN A 234 5.66 -16.27 -12.22
C ASN A 234 5.46 -15.47 -13.53
N PRO A 235 6.22 -15.77 -14.60
CA PRO A 235 6.12 -15.08 -15.89
C PRO A 235 4.76 -15.21 -16.58
N ASN A 236 3.97 -16.23 -16.22
CA ASN A 236 2.70 -16.55 -16.89
C ASN A 236 1.47 -15.95 -16.19
N LEU A 237 1.60 -15.39 -14.98
CA LEU A 237 0.43 -14.94 -14.18
C LEU A 237 -0.15 -13.58 -14.60
N PHE A 238 0.62 -12.71 -15.28
CA PHE A 238 0.16 -11.35 -15.52
C PHE A 238 0.78 -10.63 -16.73
N ASP A 239 -0.05 -9.82 -17.41
CA ASP A 239 0.40 -8.91 -18.47
C ASP A 239 0.98 -7.61 -17.87
N ARG A 240 2.29 -7.61 -17.63
CA ARG A 240 3.06 -6.46 -17.11
C ARG A 240 2.93 -5.20 -17.98
N ARG A 241 2.57 -5.28 -19.26
CA ARG A 241 2.44 -4.10 -20.14
C ARG A 241 1.43 -3.07 -19.61
N SER A 242 0.40 -3.54 -18.91
CA SER A 242 -0.63 -2.68 -18.31
C SER A 242 -0.15 -1.90 -17.06
N VAL A 243 0.86 -2.40 -16.33
CA VAL A 243 1.42 -1.78 -15.12
C VAL A 243 2.58 -0.82 -15.45
N LEU A 244 3.30 -1.07 -16.55
CA LEU A 244 4.55 -0.40 -16.92
C LEU A 244 4.38 1.05 -17.41
N VAL A 245 3.22 1.43 -17.94
CA VAL A 245 3.04 2.73 -18.64
C VAL A 245 3.03 3.94 -17.70
N LYS A 246 2.68 3.78 -16.41
CA LYS A 246 2.51 4.92 -15.48
C LYS A 246 3.82 5.45 -14.84
N PHE A 247 4.93 4.72 -14.90
CA PHE A 247 6.20 5.12 -14.24
C PHE A 247 7.22 5.83 -15.16
N ALA A 248 6.95 5.89 -16.48
CA ALA A 248 7.95 6.26 -17.48
C ALA A 248 8.31 7.76 -17.53
N ASN A 249 7.46 8.65 -17.00
CA ASN A 249 7.65 10.09 -17.17
C ASN A 249 8.64 10.73 -16.17
N ASP A 250 9.09 10.01 -15.13
CA ASP A 250 9.91 10.56 -14.03
C ASP A 250 11.36 10.00 -13.94
N LEU A 251 11.83 9.27 -14.97
CA LEU A 251 13.11 8.52 -14.95
C LEU A 251 14.21 9.17 -15.83
N ALA A 252 14.19 10.50 -15.97
CA ALA A 252 15.22 11.21 -16.72
C ALA A 252 16.59 11.07 -16.03
N PRO A 253 17.63 10.61 -16.74
CA PRO A 253 18.96 10.48 -16.16
C PRO A 253 19.53 11.87 -15.91
N PHE A 254 20.30 12.02 -14.84
CA PHE A 254 21.06 13.24 -14.60
C PHE A 254 21.97 13.52 -15.78
N VAL A 255 22.07 14.77 -16.19
CA VAL A 255 23.04 15.23 -17.19
C VAL A 255 24.19 15.95 -16.50
N CYS A 256 25.33 16.02 -17.18
CA CYS A 256 26.52 16.71 -16.69
C CYS A 256 26.22 18.20 -16.45
N GLN A 257 26.44 18.65 -15.21
CA GLN A 257 26.15 20.00 -14.74
C GLN A 257 27.32 20.98 -14.87
N ARG A 258 28.48 20.52 -15.36
CA ARG A 258 29.65 21.39 -15.59
C ARG A 258 29.33 22.43 -16.67
N ASP A 259 29.52 23.72 -16.34
CA ASP A 259 29.26 24.86 -17.23
C ASP A 259 30.03 24.77 -18.57
N SER A 260 31.23 24.19 -18.52
CA SER A 260 32.14 24.00 -19.67
C SER A 260 32.13 22.57 -20.25
N CYS A 261 31.05 21.81 -20.06
CA CYS A 261 30.94 20.47 -20.63
C CYS A 261 30.85 20.53 -22.17
N PRO A 262 31.69 19.78 -22.93
CA PRO A 262 31.64 19.76 -24.39
C PRO A 262 30.33 19.17 -24.94
N ASN A 263 29.65 18.35 -24.13
CA ASN A 263 28.40 17.67 -24.47
C ASN A 263 27.24 18.10 -23.54
N ALA A 264 27.22 19.37 -23.13
CA ALA A 264 26.22 19.93 -22.22
C ALA A 264 24.78 19.60 -22.67
N GLY A 265 23.94 19.17 -21.74
CA GLY A 265 22.53 18.81 -21.99
C GLY A 265 22.29 17.38 -22.51
N ASN A 266 23.31 16.71 -23.08
CA ASN A 266 23.17 15.35 -23.62
C ASN A 266 24.04 14.31 -22.89
N ALA A 267 25.10 14.74 -22.22
CA ALA A 267 25.99 13.82 -21.51
C ALA A 267 25.38 13.38 -20.18
N GLU A 268 25.00 12.11 -20.07
CA GLU A 268 24.54 11.50 -18.83
C GLU A 268 25.64 11.52 -17.76
N ALA A 269 25.26 11.85 -16.53
CA ALA A 269 26.16 11.93 -15.40
C ALA A 269 26.42 10.53 -14.83
N GLY A 270 27.67 10.08 -14.86
CA GLY A 270 28.08 8.80 -14.27
C GLY A 270 28.84 8.97 -12.95
N LYS A 271 29.13 10.22 -12.55
CA LYS A 271 29.87 10.55 -11.33
C LYS A 271 29.18 11.68 -10.56
N VAL A 272 29.31 11.66 -9.25
CA VAL A 272 28.86 12.73 -8.34
C VAL A 272 30.01 13.24 -7.48
N CYS A 273 30.05 14.56 -7.29
CA CYS A 273 30.96 15.25 -6.39
C CYS A 273 30.15 15.94 -5.29
N TYR A 274 30.46 15.62 -4.03
CA TYR A 274 29.85 16.26 -2.86
C TYR A 274 30.65 17.46 -2.34
N ASP A 275 31.86 17.71 -2.87
CA ASP A 275 32.66 18.85 -2.43
C ASP A 275 32.10 20.15 -3.00
N HIS A 276 31.60 21.00 -2.11
CA HIS A 276 30.96 22.25 -2.44
C HIS A 276 31.88 23.22 -3.19
N ARG A 277 33.20 23.19 -2.97
CA ARG A 277 34.15 24.08 -3.65
C ARG A 277 34.30 23.67 -5.10
N ILE A 278 34.38 22.38 -5.38
CA ILE A 278 34.44 21.85 -6.74
C ILE A 278 33.13 22.14 -7.47
N SER A 279 31.98 21.87 -6.84
CA SER A 279 30.67 22.18 -7.41
C SER A 279 30.54 23.65 -7.80
N ILE A 280 30.83 24.58 -6.89
CA ILE A 280 30.69 26.02 -7.13
C ILE A 280 31.75 26.56 -8.11
N THR A 281 32.91 25.90 -8.24
CA THR A 281 33.97 26.30 -9.18
C THR A 281 33.65 25.91 -10.62
N PHE A 282 33.01 24.75 -10.82
CA PHE A 282 32.77 24.19 -12.16
C PHE A 282 31.28 24.23 -12.60
N ALA A 283 30.36 24.58 -11.69
CA ALA A 283 28.94 24.84 -11.93
C ALA A 283 28.48 26.03 -11.07
N THR A 284 28.62 27.24 -11.61
CA THR A 284 28.55 28.49 -10.83
C THR A 284 27.17 28.77 -10.24
N GLU A 285 26.12 28.28 -10.90
CA GLU A 285 24.71 28.50 -10.56
C GLU A 285 24.03 27.26 -9.96
N THR A 286 24.75 26.14 -9.81
CA THR A 286 24.17 24.88 -9.33
C THR A 286 24.66 24.55 -7.91
N PRO A 287 23.76 24.35 -6.92
CA PRO A 287 24.17 23.94 -5.58
C PRO A 287 24.72 22.50 -5.57
N PRO A 288 25.58 22.12 -4.61
CA PRO A 288 26.01 20.73 -4.42
C PRO A 288 24.82 19.79 -4.11
N PRO A 289 24.88 18.49 -4.50
CA PRO A 289 25.99 17.80 -5.16
C PRO A 289 26.07 18.08 -6.67
N MET A 290 27.30 18.08 -7.21
CA MET A 290 27.55 18.30 -8.65
C MET A 290 27.61 16.96 -9.39
N TYR A 291 26.74 16.81 -10.39
CA TYR A 291 26.67 15.64 -11.27
C TYR A 291 27.51 15.85 -12.53
N LEU A 292 28.34 14.87 -12.85
CA LEU A 292 29.34 14.95 -13.91
C LEU A 292 29.29 13.72 -14.81
N CYS A 293 29.45 13.92 -16.13
CA CYS A 293 29.79 12.80 -17.00
C CYS A 293 31.21 12.29 -16.66
N ILE A 294 31.49 11.04 -17.02
CA ILE A 294 32.76 10.38 -16.68
C ILE A 294 33.96 11.17 -17.22
N GLU A 295 33.85 11.76 -18.42
CA GLU A 295 34.90 12.56 -19.04
C GLU A 295 35.21 13.83 -18.23
N CYS A 296 34.18 14.61 -17.88
CA CYS A 296 34.34 15.82 -17.07
C CYS A 296 34.86 15.52 -15.67
N ALA A 297 34.40 14.43 -15.03
CA ALA A 297 34.92 14.01 -13.74
C ALA A 297 36.42 13.66 -13.82
N ASN A 298 36.85 12.95 -14.86
CA ASN A 298 38.25 12.61 -15.08
C ASN A 298 39.12 13.85 -15.34
N GLU A 299 38.63 14.84 -16.08
CA GLU A 299 39.35 16.11 -16.29
C GLU A 299 39.52 16.90 -15.00
N ILE A 300 38.45 17.05 -14.21
CA ILE A 300 38.51 17.75 -12.92
C ILE A 300 39.44 17.00 -11.97
N HIS A 301 39.38 15.67 -11.94
CA HIS A 301 40.27 14.85 -11.11
C HIS A 301 41.75 15.00 -11.50
N ARG A 302 42.08 15.15 -12.80
CA ARG A 302 43.46 15.45 -13.23
C ARG A 302 43.95 16.80 -12.70
N ALA A 303 43.07 17.81 -12.65
CA ALA A 303 43.39 19.13 -12.10
C ALA A 303 43.36 19.16 -10.55
N HIS A 304 42.56 18.30 -9.93
CA HIS A 304 42.35 18.20 -8.49
C HIS A 304 42.46 16.73 -8.01
N PRO A 305 43.69 16.16 -7.93
CA PRO A 305 43.90 14.73 -7.66
C PRO A 305 43.41 14.26 -6.28
N ASN A 306 43.34 15.18 -5.31
CA ASN A 306 42.88 14.88 -3.96
C ASN A 306 41.35 14.82 -3.84
N GLN A 307 40.62 15.15 -4.91
CA GLN A 307 39.17 15.18 -4.90
C GLN A 307 38.58 13.80 -5.18
N MET A 308 37.63 13.38 -4.35
CA MET A 308 36.89 12.13 -4.50
C MET A 308 35.64 12.35 -5.34
N PHE A 309 35.44 11.45 -6.30
CA PHE A 309 34.24 11.35 -7.13
C PHE A 309 33.64 9.96 -6.94
N TYR A 310 32.32 9.90 -6.77
CA TYR A 310 31.61 8.65 -6.52
C TYR A 310 30.84 8.24 -7.76
N ASP A 311 30.79 6.94 -8.04
CA ASP A 311 29.96 6.38 -9.10
C ASP A 311 28.48 6.55 -8.77
N ILE A 312 27.69 6.89 -9.80
CA ILE A 312 26.23 6.89 -9.71
C ILE A 312 25.66 5.94 -10.75
N LEU A 313 24.55 5.29 -10.38
CA LEU A 313 23.79 4.44 -11.27
C LEU A 313 22.74 5.27 -11.99
N HIS A 314 22.48 4.93 -13.25
CA HIS A 314 21.36 5.49 -13.98
C HIS A 314 20.06 4.77 -13.62
N PRO A 315 18.93 5.48 -13.59
CA PRO A 315 17.65 4.91 -13.19
C PRO A 315 17.19 3.80 -14.13
N MET A 316 16.49 2.78 -13.62
CA MET A 316 15.96 1.68 -14.45
C MET A 316 14.72 2.14 -15.23
N GLN A 317 14.92 2.75 -16.41
CA GLN A 317 13.81 3.24 -17.25
C GLN A 317 12.85 2.14 -17.74
N GLN A 318 13.39 0.96 -18.07
CA GLN A 318 12.61 -0.20 -18.49
C GLN A 318 13.12 -1.48 -17.84
N VAL A 319 12.37 -2.01 -16.88
CA VAL A 319 12.75 -3.24 -16.17
C VAL A 319 12.53 -4.47 -17.06
N SER A 320 13.61 -5.01 -17.65
CA SER A 320 13.59 -6.20 -18.52
C SER A 320 13.21 -7.47 -17.77
N MET A 321 12.36 -8.33 -18.35
CA MET A 321 11.99 -9.64 -17.77
C MET A 321 13.01 -10.75 -18.00
N ILE A 322 13.96 -10.52 -18.90
CA ILE A 322 15.00 -11.46 -19.27
C ILE A 322 16.37 -10.94 -18.89
N CYS A 323 17.34 -11.85 -18.83
CA CYS A 323 18.72 -11.51 -18.53
C CYS A 323 19.26 -10.46 -19.52
N GLU A 324 19.82 -9.39 -18.97
CA GLU A 324 20.36 -8.25 -19.72
C GLU A 324 21.83 -8.44 -20.09
N ASN A 325 22.45 -9.53 -19.63
CA ASN A 325 23.80 -9.89 -20.05
C ASN A 325 23.82 -10.22 -21.55
N LYS A 326 24.44 -9.35 -22.34
CA LYS A 326 24.60 -9.51 -23.80
C LYS A 326 25.27 -10.83 -24.20
N ASN A 327 26.11 -11.40 -23.32
CA ASN A 327 26.80 -12.67 -23.55
C ASN A 327 26.10 -13.90 -22.93
N CYS A 328 24.81 -13.78 -22.57
CA CYS A 328 24.05 -14.85 -21.93
C CYS A 328 23.86 -16.07 -22.86
N LYS A 329 24.36 -17.24 -22.42
CA LYS A 329 24.22 -18.55 -23.08
C LYS A 329 23.30 -19.50 -22.31
N ALA A 330 22.39 -18.98 -21.49
CA ALA A 330 21.43 -19.80 -20.76
C ALA A 330 20.26 -20.21 -21.67
N THR A 331 19.72 -21.40 -21.45
CA THR A 331 18.49 -21.88 -22.09
C THR A 331 17.29 -21.13 -21.55
N ASP A 332 17.16 -21.07 -20.23
CA ASP A 332 16.25 -20.17 -19.54
C ASP A 332 16.92 -18.81 -19.29
N LYS A 333 16.35 -17.78 -19.92
CA LYS A 333 16.81 -16.39 -19.79
C LYS A 333 15.97 -15.57 -18.82
N SER A 334 15.02 -16.18 -18.12
CA SER A 334 14.22 -15.50 -17.09
C SER A 334 15.13 -14.80 -16.08
N ALA A 335 14.89 -13.52 -15.84
CA ALA A 335 15.68 -12.77 -14.89
C ALA A 335 15.24 -13.10 -13.46
N ILE A 336 16.17 -13.58 -12.63
CA ILE A 336 15.94 -14.01 -11.24
C ILE A 336 16.59 -13.09 -10.21
N SER A 337 17.51 -12.22 -10.63
CA SER A 337 18.14 -11.23 -9.77
C SER A 337 18.32 -9.88 -10.47
N VAL A 338 18.44 -8.82 -9.69
CA VAL A 338 18.91 -7.49 -10.10
C VAL A 338 20.10 -7.10 -9.23
N CYS A 339 21.20 -6.63 -9.84
CA CYS A 339 22.41 -6.21 -9.14
C CYS A 339 22.64 -4.71 -9.33
N PHE A 340 22.92 -4.02 -8.22
CA PHE A 340 23.16 -2.58 -8.16
C PHE A 340 24.66 -2.25 -7.93
N SER A 341 25.55 -3.24 -7.96
CA SER A 341 26.99 -2.96 -7.96
C SER A 341 27.39 -2.22 -9.24
N THR A 342 28.25 -1.21 -9.10
CA THR A 342 28.82 -0.45 -10.21
C THR A 342 29.63 -1.34 -11.16
N GLU A 343 30.27 -2.40 -10.64
CA GLU A 343 30.97 -3.39 -11.46
C GLU A 343 30.01 -4.11 -12.41
N CYS A 344 28.86 -4.55 -11.89
CA CYS A 344 27.83 -5.23 -12.67
C CYS A 344 27.11 -4.26 -13.61
N ALA A 345 26.78 -3.05 -13.13
CA ALA A 345 26.09 -2.01 -13.89
C ALA A 345 26.91 -1.50 -15.09
N SER A 346 28.25 -1.52 -15.01
CA SER A 346 29.13 -1.14 -16.12
C SER A 346 28.88 -1.96 -17.40
N TYR A 347 28.37 -3.20 -17.28
CA TYR A 347 28.00 -4.04 -18.43
C TYR A 347 26.65 -3.68 -19.06
N ASN A 348 25.87 -2.81 -18.42
CA ASN A 348 24.55 -2.35 -18.85
C ASN A 348 24.49 -0.81 -18.96
N GLY A 349 25.61 -0.17 -19.31
CA GLY A 349 25.64 1.29 -19.46
C GLY A 349 25.32 2.03 -18.16
N ASN A 350 25.87 1.58 -17.03
CA ASN A 350 25.67 2.13 -15.69
C ASN A 350 24.23 2.06 -15.14
N HIS A 351 23.32 1.34 -15.80
CA HIS A 351 22.06 0.94 -15.19
C HIS A 351 22.24 -0.34 -14.36
N PRO A 352 21.49 -0.52 -13.26
CA PRO A 352 21.41 -1.81 -12.58
C PRO A 352 21.10 -2.94 -13.57
N ILE A 353 21.70 -4.11 -13.38
CA ILE A 353 21.65 -5.20 -14.35
C ILE A 353 20.92 -6.42 -13.80
N ARG A 354 20.03 -6.98 -14.62
CA ARG A 354 19.28 -8.20 -14.32
C ARG A 354 19.94 -9.44 -14.90
N TYR A 355 20.03 -10.49 -14.08
CA TYR A 355 20.63 -11.77 -14.44
C TYR A 355 19.64 -12.92 -14.34
N CYS A 356 19.75 -13.87 -15.28
CA CYS A 356 19.19 -15.21 -15.09
C CYS A 356 20.04 -16.02 -14.12
N GLN A 357 19.54 -17.18 -13.68
CA GLN A 357 20.21 -18.01 -12.67
C GLN A 357 21.68 -18.30 -13.01
N LYS A 358 21.97 -18.69 -14.26
CA LYS A 358 23.33 -19.01 -14.69
C LYS A 358 24.26 -17.78 -14.65
N CYS A 359 23.78 -16.63 -15.11
CA CYS A 359 24.56 -15.40 -15.10
C CYS A 359 24.76 -14.86 -13.67
N HIS A 360 23.74 -15.00 -12.82
CA HIS A 360 23.82 -14.63 -11.41
C HIS A 360 24.89 -15.44 -10.69
N ASN A 361 24.84 -16.78 -10.80
CA ASN A 361 25.83 -17.66 -10.17
C ASN A 361 27.24 -17.36 -10.69
N ASN A 362 27.42 -17.08 -11.99
CA ASN A 362 28.74 -16.76 -12.54
C ASN A 362 29.33 -15.43 -12.03
N ARG A 363 28.48 -14.49 -11.59
CA ARG A 363 28.89 -13.15 -11.12
C ARG A 363 28.96 -13.06 -9.59
N HIS A 364 28.22 -13.91 -8.89
CA HIS A 364 28.06 -13.89 -7.43
C HIS A 364 28.34 -15.28 -6.82
N ASP A 365 29.43 -15.93 -7.24
CA ASP A 365 29.91 -17.18 -6.62
C ASP A 365 30.89 -16.86 -5.48
N LYS A 366 31.26 -17.87 -4.68
CA LYS A 366 32.22 -17.72 -3.57
C LYS A 366 33.51 -17.03 -4.04
N GLY A 367 33.79 -15.85 -3.50
CA GLY A 367 34.96 -15.02 -3.83
C GLY A 367 34.80 -13.99 -4.96
N ARG A 368 33.62 -13.85 -5.59
CA ARG A 368 33.34 -12.75 -6.54
C ARG A 368 32.00 -12.09 -6.24
N GLY A 369 32.00 -10.76 -6.11
CA GLY A 369 30.80 -9.98 -5.85
C GLY A 369 30.16 -10.25 -4.49
N GLU A 370 30.97 -10.57 -3.47
CA GLU A 370 30.50 -10.77 -2.08
C GLU A 370 30.03 -9.47 -1.43
N ASP A 371 30.58 -8.34 -1.87
CA ASP A 371 30.22 -6.97 -1.47
C ASP A 371 29.14 -6.35 -2.36
N HIS A 372 28.66 -7.07 -3.39
CA HIS A 372 27.62 -6.58 -4.27
C HIS A 372 26.26 -6.58 -3.55
N VAL A 373 25.55 -5.47 -3.65
CA VAL A 373 24.14 -5.43 -3.28
C VAL A 373 23.29 -5.88 -4.47
N TYR A 374 22.59 -6.99 -4.30
CA TYR A 374 21.66 -7.54 -5.28
C TYR A 374 20.39 -8.06 -4.61
N HIS A 375 19.31 -8.09 -5.37
CA HIS A 375 18.01 -8.59 -4.93
C HIS A 375 17.56 -9.73 -5.83
N THR A 376 17.06 -10.81 -5.23
CA THR A 376 16.59 -12.01 -5.94
C THR A 376 15.06 -12.08 -5.95
N ALA A 377 14.53 -12.94 -6.81
CA ALA A 377 13.12 -13.32 -6.77
C ALA A 377 12.72 -13.81 -5.37
N LEU A 378 11.48 -13.50 -4.98
CA LEU A 378 10.92 -13.98 -3.71
C LEU A 378 10.81 -15.51 -3.74
N PRO A 379 11.29 -16.21 -2.71
CA PRO A 379 11.14 -17.66 -2.62
C PRO A 379 9.70 -18.04 -2.27
N HIS A 380 9.37 -19.31 -2.39
CA HIS A 380 8.10 -19.85 -1.87
C HIS A 380 7.94 -19.53 -0.36
N ILE A 381 6.70 -19.29 0.11
CA ILE A 381 6.43 -18.88 1.49
C ILE A 381 7.05 -19.81 2.54
N SER A 382 7.08 -21.12 2.28
CA SER A 382 7.69 -22.13 3.19
C SER A 382 9.20 -21.98 3.37
N LYS A 383 9.89 -21.28 2.47
CA LYS A 383 11.35 -21.03 2.53
C LYS A 383 11.70 -19.66 3.12
N MET A 384 10.70 -18.83 3.44
CA MET A 384 10.90 -17.51 4.05
C MET A 384 11.12 -17.64 5.57
N ASP A 385 11.81 -16.67 6.17
CA ASP A 385 11.87 -16.57 7.64
C ASP A 385 10.49 -16.20 8.23
N PRO A 386 10.19 -16.57 9.49
CA PRO A 386 8.87 -16.38 10.10
C PRO A 386 8.33 -14.94 10.04
N GLN A 387 9.21 -13.95 10.17
CA GLN A 387 8.81 -12.53 10.09
C GLN A 387 8.41 -12.15 8.66
N THR A 388 9.18 -12.56 7.66
CA THR A 388 8.84 -12.32 6.25
C THR A 388 7.59 -13.10 5.84
N GLN A 389 7.37 -14.31 6.36
CA GLN A 389 6.10 -15.04 6.18
C GLN A 389 4.90 -14.24 6.70
N THR A 390 5.03 -13.67 7.90
CA THR A 390 3.98 -12.83 8.51
C THR A 390 3.67 -11.62 7.64
N TYR A 391 4.70 -10.92 7.15
CA TYR A 391 4.53 -9.79 6.25
C TYR A 391 3.91 -10.19 4.91
N MET A 392 4.29 -11.34 4.34
CA MET A 392 3.71 -11.85 3.10
C MET A 392 2.21 -12.14 3.25
N VAL A 393 1.83 -12.87 4.30
CA VAL A 393 0.42 -13.21 4.55
C VAL A 393 -0.40 -11.95 4.79
N GLN A 394 0.09 -11.04 5.61
CA GLN A 394 -0.62 -9.79 5.89
C GLN A 394 -0.67 -8.87 4.66
N ALA A 395 0.37 -8.84 3.83
CA ALA A 395 0.37 -8.09 2.57
C ALA A 395 -0.71 -8.61 1.61
N ILE A 396 -0.82 -9.93 1.44
CA ILE A 396 -1.90 -10.54 0.63
C ILE A 396 -3.27 -10.17 1.20
N VAL A 397 -3.46 -10.32 2.51
CA VAL A 397 -4.73 -10.00 3.16
C VAL A 397 -5.12 -8.54 2.95
N SER A 398 -4.20 -7.61 3.22
CA SER A 398 -4.46 -6.19 3.07
C SER A 398 -4.73 -5.80 1.61
N LEU A 399 -4.02 -6.39 0.64
CA LEU A 399 -4.23 -6.12 -0.79
C LEU A 399 -5.59 -6.63 -1.30
N LEU A 400 -6.03 -7.82 -0.85
CA LEU A 400 -7.34 -8.35 -1.24
C LEU A 400 -8.48 -7.49 -0.68
N LYS A 401 -8.34 -6.93 0.51
CA LYS A 401 -9.34 -6.03 1.11
C LYS A 401 -9.52 -4.73 0.33
N GLU A 402 -8.45 -4.19 -0.26
CA GLU A 402 -8.53 -2.94 -1.04
C GLU A 402 -9.48 -3.05 -2.24
N ALA A 403 -9.81 -4.26 -2.71
CA ALA A 403 -10.75 -4.46 -3.82
C ALA A 403 -12.21 -4.14 -3.46
N GLU A 404 -12.53 -3.86 -2.20
CA GLU A 404 -13.88 -3.57 -1.74
C GLU A 404 -14.42 -2.21 -2.28
N PRO A 405 -15.63 -2.19 -2.88
CA PRO A 405 -16.26 -0.96 -3.36
C PRO A 405 -16.66 -0.01 -2.22
N LEU A 406 -16.48 1.30 -2.43
CA LEU A 406 -16.78 2.36 -1.45
C LEU A 406 -18.26 2.42 -1.00
N SER A 407 -19.19 1.82 -1.75
CA SER A 407 -20.64 1.92 -1.51
C SER A 407 -21.22 0.84 -0.59
N MET A 408 -20.43 -0.12 -0.11
CA MET A 408 -20.96 -1.19 0.77
C MET A 408 -21.23 -0.71 2.21
N ASP A 409 -20.52 0.31 2.70
CA ASP A 409 -20.71 0.83 4.05
C ASP A 409 -21.92 1.78 4.18
N SER A 410 -22.26 2.54 3.13
CA SER A 410 -23.34 3.54 3.19
C SER A 410 -24.74 2.95 3.31
N ASN A 411 -24.93 1.68 2.95
CA ASN A 411 -26.21 0.97 3.10
C ASN A 411 -26.43 0.40 4.51
N ARG A 412 -25.43 0.43 5.39
CA ARG A 412 -25.55 -0.08 6.77
C ARG A 412 -26.19 0.93 7.74
N ASP A 413 -26.09 2.23 7.47
CA ASP A 413 -26.56 3.28 8.40
C ASP A 413 -27.93 3.90 8.05
N ILE A 414 -28.53 3.58 6.89
CA ILE A 414 -29.77 4.23 6.43
C ILE A 414 -31.05 3.54 6.93
N SER A 415 -30.98 2.29 7.38
CA SER A 415 -32.18 1.52 7.79
C SER A 415 -32.65 1.73 9.23
N GLU A 416 -31.97 2.54 10.05
CA GLU A 416 -32.35 2.75 11.47
C GLU A 416 -32.82 4.18 11.83
N ILE A 417 -32.97 5.08 10.86
CA ILE A 417 -33.54 6.43 11.10
C ILE A 417 -34.87 6.57 10.37
N SER A 418 -35.86 5.75 10.72
CA SER A 418 -37.25 6.05 10.34
C SER A 418 -38.27 5.55 11.36
N THR A 419 -38.19 6.05 12.58
CA THR A 419 -39.32 6.05 13.53
C THR A 419 -39.41 7.37 14.30
N ASN A 420 -40.05 8.39 13.72
CA ASN A 420 -41.19 9.10 14.34
C ASN A 420 -41.60 10.39 13.59
N LYS A 421 -42.85 10.37 13.13
CA LYS A 421 -43.88 11.44 13.11
C LYS A 421 -43.50 12.87 12.69
N GLY A 422 -43.98 13.22 11.49
CA GLY A 422 -45.20 14.04 11.36
C GLY A 422 -45.04 15.56 11.27
N SER A 423 -45.18 16.11 10.05
CA SER A 423 -46.07 17.26 9.79
C SER A 423 -46.23 17.50 8.29
N ALA A 424 -47.43 17.95 7.90
CA ALA A 424 -47.93 18.09 6.55
C ALA A 424 -47.43 19.34 5.80
N GLY A 425 -47.37 19.29 4.46
CA GLY A 425 -47.28 20.48 3.61
C GLY A 425 -46.88 20.25 2.14
N PHE A 426 -47.88 20.10 1.27
CA PHE A 426 -48.01 20.31 -0.21
C PHE A 426 -46.81 20.33 -1.22
N PRO A 427 -47.02 19.84 -2.47
CA PRO A 427 -45.99 19.76 -3.52
C PRO A 427 -46.00 20.95 -4.49
N GLY A 428 -44.84 21.28 -5.08
CA GLY A 428 -44.71 22.27 -6.14
C GLY A 428 -43.39 22.20 -6.92
N SER A 429 -43.51 21.74 -8.17
CA SER A 429 -42.64 21.88 -9.37
C SER A 429 -41.38 22.75 -9.34
N GLY A 430 -40.32 22.27 -10.04
CA GLY A 430 -39.53 23.11 -10.95
C GLY A 430 -38.00 22.97 -10.91
N GLY A 431 -37.46 22.23 -11.87
CA GLY A 431 -36.20 22.39 -12.63
C GLY A 431 -34.96 23.15 -12.11
N GLY A 432 -33.78 22.61 -12.42
CA GLY A 432 -32.62 23.42 -12.83
C GLY A 432 -31.37 23.31 -11.95
N SER A 433 -30.38 22.61 -12.49
CA SER A 433 -28.92 22.64 -12.28
C SER A 433 -28.26 23.54 -11.23
N SER A 434 -27.17 22.97 -10.69
CA SER A 434 -25.91 23.59 -10.25
C SER A 434 -25.89 24.39 -8.94
N GLY A 435 -24.96 24.01 -8.06
CA GLY A 435 -24.57 24.82 -6.91
C GLY A 435 -23.88 24.02 -5.82
N ALA A 436 -22.55 24.07 -5.79
CA ALA A 436 -21.75 23.71 -4.63
C ALA A 436 -22.10 24.61 -3.43
N GLY A 437 -22.10 24.03 -2.22
CA GLY A 437 -22.31 24.75 -0.97
C GLY A 437 -22.00 23.86 0.23
N SER A 438 -20.84 24.10 0.83
CA SER A 438 -20.29 23.43 2.01
C SER A 438 -21.17 23.57 3.26
N GLY A 439 -21.14 22.56 4.15
CA GLY A 439 -21.76 22.65 5.47
C GLY A 439 -21.53 21.44 6.39
N SER A 440 -20.30 21.33 6.92
CA SER A 440 -19.93 20.83 8.27
C SER A 440 -20.49 19.48 8.80
N GLY A 441 -19.59 18.51 9.03
CA GLY A 441 -19.77 17.50 10.08
C GLY A 441 -18.95 16.21 9.94
N SER A 442 -17.87 16.12 10.72
CA SER A 442 -17.22 14.88 11.22
C SER A 442 -16.38 14.00 10.27
N GLY A 443 -15.07 13.97 10.59
CA GLY A 443 -14.06 12.92 10.36
C GLY A 443 -14.28 11.86 9.29
N GLY A 444 -13.69 12.07 8.11
CA GLY A 444 -13.40 11.02 7.13
C GLY A 444 -12.28 11.48 6.22
N GLN A 445 -11.11 10.83 6.30
CA GLN A 445 -10.03 11.01 5.33
C GLN A 445 -10.57 10.74 3.92
N PHE A 446 -10.40 11.70 3.01
CA PHE A 446 -10.73 11.53 1.60
C PHE A 446 -9.82 10.46 0.99
N ASP A 447 -10.32 9.24 0.84
CA ASP A 447 -9.66 8.18 0.09
C ASP A 447 -9.92 8.41 -1.41
N SER A 448 -8.98 9.08 -2.07
CA SER A 448 -9.05 9.53 -3.48
C SER A 448 -8.75 8.42 -4.51
N ALA A 449 -8.72 7.15 -4.11
CA ALA A 449 -8.39 6.04 -5.02
C ALA A 449 -9.60 5.64 -5.87
N THR A 450 -9.42 5.53 -7.19
CA THR A 450 -10.50 5.06 -8.08
C THR A 450 -10.77 3.57 -7.86
N LEU A 451 -11.99 3.11 -8.18
CA LEU A 451 -12.35 1.69 -8.09
C LEU A 451 -11.38 0.80 -8.88
N GLU A 452 -10.91 1.25 -10.04
CA GLU A 452 -9.94 0.52 -10.86
C GLU A 452 -8.58 0.35 -10.15
N GLU A 453 -8.11 1.37 -9.44
CA GLU A 453 -6.86 1.28 -8.68
C GLU A 453 -6.98 0.32 -7.50
N ARG A 454 -8.12 0.36 -6.80
CA ARG A 454 -8.46 -0.58 -5.73
C ARG A 454 -8.54 -2.03 -6.21
N GLN A 455 -9.22 -2.27 -7.33
CA GLN A 455 -9.27 -3.58 -7.97
C GLN A 455 -7.89 -4.06 -8.42
N LEU A 456 -7.02 -3.16 -8.90
CA LEU A 456 -5.63 -3.49 -9.24
C LEU A 456 -4.84 -3.99 -8.02
N LEU A 457 -5.04 -3.41 -6.83
CA LEU A 457 -4.42 -3.91 -5.60
C LEU A 457 -4.92 -5.31 -5.24
N GLY A 458 -6.21 -5.59 -5.42
CA GLY A 458 -6.75 -6.94 -5.30
C GLY A 458 -6.06 -7.95 -6.23
N ARG A 459 -5.79 -7.55 -7.49
CA ARG A 459 -5.06 -8.38 -8.46
C ARG A 459 -3.63 -8.67 -8.00
N TYR A 460 -2.93 -7.68 -7.44
CA TYR A 460 -1.61 -7.90 -6.83
C TYR A 460 -1.66 -8.92 -5.68
N GLY A 461 -2.71 -8.87 -4.85
CA GLY A 461 -2.94 -9.85 -3.79
C GLY A 461 -3.06 -11.29 -4.34
N VAL A 462 -3.87 -11.48 -5.38
CA VAL A 462 -4.03 -12.78 -6.05
C VAL A 462 -2.72 -13.27 -6.68
N TRP A 463 -1.94 -12.39 -7.31
CA TRP A 463 -0.66 -12.77 -7.91
C TRP A 463 0.38 -13.22 -6.89
N LEU A 464 0.43 -12.58 -5.72
CA LEU A 464 1.27 -13.05 -4.61
C LEU A 464 0.78 -14.40 -4.08
N LEU A 465 -0.54 -14.56 -3.91
CA LEU A 465 -1.14 -15.80 -3.41
C LEU A 465 -0.84 -17.00 -4.31
N VAL A 466 -1.22 -16.92 -5.59
CA VAL A 466 -1.07 -18.04 -6.53
C VAL A 466 0.40 -18.24 -6.92
N GLY A 467 1.21 -17.18 -6.94
CA GLY A 467 2.61 -17.25 -7.32
C GLY A 467 3.56 -17.78 -6.24
N LEU A 468 3.31 -17.48 -4.97
CA LEU A 468 4.27 -17.74 -3.87
C LEU A 468 3.70 -18.57 -2.71
N CYS A 469 2.38 -18.73 -2.64
CA CYS A 469 1.69 -19.45 -1.57
C CYS A 469 0.93 -20.68 -2.11
N THR A 470 1.57 -21.47 -2.95
CA THR A 470 0.99 -22.73 -3.44
C THR A 470 0.92 -23.76 -2.31
N PRO A 471 -0.22 -24.42 -2.08
CA PRO A 471 -0.36 -25.38 -1.00
C PRO A 471 0.55 -26.59 -1.21
N ASN A 472 1.28 -26.97 -0.16
CA ASN A 472 2.03 -28.23 -0.07
C ASN A 472 1.82 -28.82 1.32
N GLN A 473 2.16 -30.09 1.53
CA GLN A 473 1.89 -30.80 2.79
C GLN A 473 2.53 -30.16 4.03
N ASP A 474 3.55 -29.31 3.85
CA ASP A 474 4.28 -28.65 4.93
C ASP A 474 3.77 -27.22 5.22
N THR A 475 2.76 -26.74 4.49
CA THR A 475 2.20 -25.40 4.69
C THR A 475 1.41 -25.35 6.00
N SER A 476 1.70 -24.37 6.87
CA SER A 476 0.95 -24.15 8.11
C SER A 476 -0.54 -23.96 7.85
N ILE A 477 -1.36 -24.67 8.63
CA ILE A 477 -2.82 -24.62 8.56
C ILE A 477 -3.37 -23.25 8.95
N GLU A 478 -2.68 -22.54 9.85
CA GLU A 478 -3.06 -21.19 10.28
C GLU A 478 -2.85 -20.17 9.17
N ILE A 479 -1.71 -20.24 8.49
CA ILE A 479 -1.41 -19.41 7.32
C ILE A 479 -2.43 -19.67 6.21
N LEU A 480 -2.66 -20.95 5.91
CA LEU A 480 -3.55 -21.33 4.82
C LEU A 480 -5.01 -20.95 5.11
N GLY A 481 -5.50 -21.17 6.33
CA GLY A 481 -6.85 -20.81 6.74
C GLY A 481 -7.10 -19.29 6.69
N ARG A 482 -6.11 -18.49 7.10
CA ARG A 482 -6.18 -17.02 7.03
C ARG A 482 -6.26 -16.52 5.59
N LEU A 483 -5.42 -17.08 4.70
CA LEU A 483 -5.43 -16.74 3.27
C LEU A 483 -6.74 -17.16 2.60
N LEU A 484 -7.23 -18.37 2.92
CA LEU A 484 -8.44 -18.92 2.33
C LEU A 484 -9.69 -18.12 2.72
N SER A 485 -9.85 -17.77 4.00
CA SER A 485 -10.96 -16.93 4.47
C SER A 485 -10.99 -15.57 3.82
N MET A 486 -9.83 -14.91 3.72
CA MET A 486 -9.73 -13.63 3.03
C MET A 486 -10.01 -13.75 1.54
N LEU A 487 -9.60 -14.84 0.90
CA LEU A 487 -9.92 -15.11 -0.50
C LEU A 487 -11.44 -15.28 -0.70
N PHE A 488 -12.13 -16.03 0.16
CA PHE A 488 -13.59 -16.16 0.10
C PHE A 488 -14.31 -14.82 0.29
N HIS A 489 -13.81 -13.99 1.20
CA HIS A 489 -14.31 -12.62 1.34
C HIS A 489 -14.04 -11.78 0.09
N TRP A 490 -12.89 -11.95 -0.57
CA TRP A 490 -12.59 -11.28 -1.84
C TRP A 490 -13.55 -11.68 -2.97
N PHE A 491 -13.95 -12.95 -3.07
CA PHE A 491 -15.01 -13.39 -3.99
C PHE A 491 -16.32 -12.63 -3.76
N HIS A 492 -16.70 -12.45 -2.49
CA HIS A 492 -17.91 -11.71 -2.11
C HIS A 492 -17.86 -10.24 -2.52
N VAL A 493 -16.82 -9.50 -2.13
CA VAL A 493 -16.75 -8.04 -2.40
C VAL A 493 -16.57 -7.73 -3.90
N THR A 494 -16.06 -8.69 -4.68
CA THR A 494 -15.89 -8.55 -6.13
C THR A 494 -17.01 -9.18 -6.95
N ALA A 495 -18.04 -9.77 -6.32
CA ALA A 495 -19.14 -10.44 -7.03
C ALA A 495 -19.94 -9.48 -7.93
N TYR A 496 -20.13 -8.23 -7.50
CA TYR A 496 -20.91 -7.21 -8.22
C TYR A 496 -20.05 -6.25 -9.04
N SER A 497 -18.76 -6.54 -9.23
CA SER A 497 -17.85 -5.69 -10.02
C SER A 497 -18.02 -5.83 -11.55
N PHE A 498 -19.12 -6.44 -12.00
CA PHE A 498 -19.39 -6.75 -13.41
C PHE A 498 -20.24 -5.64 -14.05
N ASP A 499 -19.61 -4.77 -14.84
CA ASP A 499 -20.30 -3.77 -15.66
C ASP A 499 -20.35 -4.23 -17.13
N GLY A 500 -21.15 -5.27 -17.40
CA GLY A 500 -21.85 -5.59 -18.66
C GLY A 500 -21.20 -5.48 -20.07
N GLN A 501 -19.95 -5.07 -20.22
CA GLN A 501 -19.35 -4.68 -21.52
C GLN A 501 -17.97 -5.32 -21.78
N ALA A 502 -17.32 -5.92 -20.77
CA ALA A 502 -16.11 -6.73 -20.94
C ALA A 502 -15.95 -7.72 -19.77
N GLU A 503 -15.41 -8.91 -20.04
CA GLU A 503 -15.00 -9.83 -18.98
C GLU A 503 -13.96 -9.12 -18.08
N SER A 504 -14.32 -8.86 -16.82
CA SER A 504 -13.47 -8.08 -15.93
C SER A 504 -12.16 -8.82 -15.70
N ALA A 505 -11.03 -8.10 -15.60
CA ALA A 505 -9.73 -8.73 -15.34
C ALA A 505 -9.70 -9.53 -14.03
N LEU A 506 -10.61 -9.22 -13.09
CA LEU A 506 -10.80 -9.98 -11.85
C LEU A 506 -11.48 -11.33 -12.12
N GLU A 507 -12.47 -11.36 -13.00
CA GLU A 507 -13.21 -12.59 -13.32
C GLU A 507 -12.29 -13.63 -13.98
N LYS A 508 -11.45 -13.17 -14.91
CA LYS A 508 -10.39 -14.00 -15.50
C LYS A 508 -9.43 -14.57 -14.46
N LEU A 509 -9.09 -13.80 -13.42
CA LEU A 509 -8.24 -14.30 -12.34
C LEU A 509 -8.93 -15.39 -11.52
N LYS A 510 -10.23 -15.23 -11.23
CA LYS A 510 -11.01 -16.23 -10.50
C LYS A 510 -10.99 -17.56 -11.24
N THR A 511 -11.37 -17.56 -12.51
CA THR A 511 -11.55 -18.78 -13.31
C THR A 511 -10.23 -19.45 -13.71
N GLU A 512 -9.23 -18.68 -14.19
CA GLU A 512 -7.99 -19.27 -14.72
C GLU A 512 -6.98 -19.68 -13.64
N TYR A 513 -6.95 -18.97 -12.50
CA TYR A 513 -5.87 -19.15 -11.51
C TYR A 513 -6.39 -19.54 -10.13
N VAL A 514 -7.38 -18.82 -9.60
CA VAL A 514 -7.82 -19.00 -8.21
C VAL A 514 -8.58 -20.31 -8.03
N CYS A 515 -9.49 -20.70 -8.94
CA CYS A 515 -10.20 -21.98 -8.85
C CYS A 515 -9.25 -23.18 -8.89
N GLY A 516 -8.19 -23.11 -9.70
CA GLY A 516 -7.13 -24.13 -9.71
C GLY A 516 -6.39 -24.22 -8.37
N TRP A 517 -6.07 -23.07 -7.77
CA TRP A 517 -5.46 -23.00 -6.45
C TRP A 517 -6.36 -23.58 -5.35
N LEU A 518 -7.66 -23.22 -5.35
CA LEU A 518 -8.66 -23.74 -4.40
C LEU A 518 -8.82 -25.27 -4.52
N SER A 519 -8.82 -25.80 -5.75
CA SER A 519 -8.89 -27.24 -6.00
C SER A 519 -7.70 -27.98 -5.38
N GLU A 520 -6.52 -27.40 -5.43
CA GLU A 520 -5.30 -27.99 -4.86
C GLU A 520 -5.30 -27.93 -3.33
N VAL A 521 -5.84 -26.84 -2.74
CA VAL A 521 -6.08 -26.76 -1.30
C VAL A 521 -7.09 -27.83 -0.86
N MET A 522 -8.19 -28.00 -1.59
CA MET A 522 -9.21 -28.99 -1.27
C MET A 522 -8.66 -30.42 -1.28
N LYS A 523 -7.70 -30.73 -2.16
CA LYS A 523 -7.02 -32.03 -2.20
C LYS A 523 -6.01 -32.24 -1.07
N THR A 524 -5.29 -31.19 -0.68
CA THR A 524 -4.15 -31.30 0.26
C THR A 524 -4.53 -31.02 1.71
N HIS A 525 -5.50 -30.14 1.95
CA HIS A 525 -5.90 -29.62 3.28
C HIS A 525 -7.44 -29.49 3.39
N TYR A 526 -8.16 -30.59 3.12
CA TYR A 526 -9.62 -30.61 3.12
C TYR A 526 -10.25 -30.07 4.42
N GLU A 527 -9.71 -30.45 5.58
CA GLU A 527 -10.25 -30.02 6.89
C GLU A 527 -10.17 -28.51 7.09
N VAL A 528 -9.05 -27.89 6.71
CA VAL A 528 -8.87 -26.43 6.78
C VAL A 528 -9.83 -25.75 5.82
N PHE A 529 -9.97 -26.29 4.60
CA PHE A 529 -10.88 -25.77 3.59
C PHE A 529 -12.33 -25.73 4.09
N ILE A 530 -12.82 -26.84 4.62
CA ILE A 530 -14.16 -26.95 5.18
C ILE A 530 -14.32 -26.05 6.40
N SER A 531 -13.32 -26.00 7.30
CA SER A 531 -13.36 -25.13 8.47
C SER A 531 -13.58 -23.66 8.11
N CYS A 532 -13.10 -23.19 6.96
CA CYS A 532 -13.30 -21.81 6.50
C CYS A 532 -14.72 -21.51 5.99
N LEU A 533 -15.52 -22.54 5.69
CA LEU A 533 -16.89 -22.40 5.19
C LEU A 533 -17.96 -22.52 6.29
N LEU A 534 -17.57 -22.87 7.51
CA LEU A 534 -18.48 -23.04 8.64
C LEU A 534 -18.93 -21.69 9.22
N PRO A 535 -20.13 -21.60 9.84
CA PRO A 535 -20.63 -20.37 10.45
C PRO A 535 -19.80 -19.92 11.66
N HIS A 536 -19.12 -20.85 12.33
CA HIS A 536 -18.29 -20.59 13.49
C HIS A 536 -16.89 -21.18 13.29
N PRO A 537 -16.07 -20.55 12.42
CA PRO A 537 -14.73 -21.05 12.14
C PRO A 537 -13.80 -20.79 13.33
N ALA A 538 -12.64 -21.46 13.31
CA ALA A 538 -11.56 -21.24 14.28
C ALA A 538 -11.06 -19.79 14.26
N ASP A 539 -10.52 -19.30 15.39
CA ASP A 539 -10.18 -17.89 15.57
C ASP A 539 -9.19 -17.36 14.52
N TYR A 540 -8.18 -18.16 14.13
CA TYR A 540 -7.17 -17.76 13.15
C TYR A 540 -7.71 -17.56 11.72
N VAL A 541 -8.93 -18.05 11.45
CA VAL A 541 -9.61 -17.96 10.15
C VAL A 541 -10.49 -16.70 10.08
N ARG A 542 -10.84 -16.09 11.21
CA ARG A 542 -11.76 -14.94 11.30
C ARG A 542 -11.09 -13.65 10.80
N VAL A 543 -11.02 -13.48 9.49
CA VAL A 543 -10.42 -12.34 8.81
C VAL A 543 -11.36 -11.83 7.72
N GLY A 544 -11.45 -10.51 7.55
CA GLY A 544 -12.22 -9.86 6.49
C GLY A 544 -13.72 -9.70 6.76
N GLY A 545 -14.28 -8.58 6.29
CA GLY A 545 -15.68 -8.17 6.38
C GLY A 545 -16.25 -8.22 7.80
N HIS A 546 -17.32 -8.99 8.05
CA HIS A 546 -18.05 -8.96 9.32
C HIS A 546 -17.20 -9.34 10.55
N TRP A 547 -16.09 -10.08 10.38
CA TRP A 547 -15.18 -10.40 11.48
C TRP A 547 -14.44 -9.19 12.06
N GLU A 548 -14.42 -8.07 11.34
CA GLU A 548 -13.70 -6.86 11.71
C GLU A 548 -14.64 -5.70 12.09
N THR A 549 -15.96 -5.93 11.99
CA THR A 549 -16.99 -4.95 12.33
C THR A 549 -17.73 -5.35 13.60
N LEU A 550 -18.24 -4.38 14.35
CA LEU A 550 -19.14 -4.62 15.50
C LEU A 550 -20.56 -4.92 15.01
N ALA A 551 -20.73 -6.01 14.24
CA ALA A 551 -22.01 -6.39 13.67
C ALA A 551 -22.78 -7.35 14.58
N SER A 552 -24.11 -7.39 14.42
CA SER A 552 -24.97 -8.33 15.14
C SER A 552 -24.69 -9.78 14.73
N ARG A 553 -25.07 -10.73 15.57
CA ARG A 553 -24.90 -12.16 15.26
C ARG A 553 -25.64 -12.57 13.98
N THR A 554 -26.83 -12.01 13.77
CA THR A 554 -27.64 -12.20 12.56
C THR A 554 -26.94 -11.64 11.32
N SER A 555 -26.34 -10.45 11.42
CA SER A 555 -25.56 -9.87 10.31
C SER A 555 -24.31 -10.70 9.99
N HIS A 556 -23.62 -11.25 10.99
CA HIS A 556 -22.49 -12.16 10.77
C HIS A 556 -22.91 -13.40 9.97
N LEU A 557 -24.03 -14.02 10.34
CA LEU A 557 -24.53 -15.20 9.65
C LEU A 557 -24.96 -14.88 8.22
N LYS A 558 -25.67 -13.77 8.01
CA LYS A 558 -26.09 -13.30 6.69
C LYS A 558 -24.88 -13.06 5.77
N ASP A 559 -23.89 -12.30 6.24
CA ASP A 559 -22.70 -11.99 5.44
C ASP A 559 -21.85 -13.24 5.17
N GLY A 560 -21.74 -14.16 6.13
CA GLY A 560 -21.02 -15.41 5.94
C GLY A 560 -21.70 -16.34 4.92
N LEU A 561 -23.03 -16.39 4.91
CA LEU A 561 -23.80 -17.17 3.96
C LEU A 561 -23.75 -16.57 2.55
N ASN A 562 -23.78 -15.23 2.44
CA ASN A 562 -23.55 -14.53 1.17
C ASN A 562 -22.17 -14.84 0.58
N ARG A 563 -21.12 -14.94 1.41
CA ARG A 563 -19.79 -15.39 0.95
C ARG A 563 -19.83 -16.80 0.39
N LEU A 564 -20.54 -17.72 1.05
CA LEU A 564 -20.71 -19.09 0.58
C LEU A 564 -21.36 -19.11 -0.81
N PHE A 565 -22.42 -18.33 -1.01
CA PHE A 565 -23.11 -18.24 -2.31
C PHE A 565 -22.24 -17.66 -3.42
N CYS A 566 -21.37 -16.69 -3.12
CA CYS A 566 -20.45 -16.12 -4.10
C CYS A 566 -19.42 -17.13 -4.64
N LEU A 567 -19.26 -18.29 -3.99
CA LEU A 567 -18.36 -19.35 -4.42
C LEU A 567 -19.03 -20.38 -5.34
N VAL A 568 -20.37 -20.42 -5.39
CA VAL A 568 -21.11 -21.44 -6.11
C VAL A 568 -20.98 -21.34 -7.64
N PRO A 569 -21.00 -20.15 -8.27
CA PRO A 569 -20.80 -20.02 -9.72
C PRO A 569 -19.47 -20.59 -10.22
N TYR A 570 -18.51 -20.78 -9.30
CA TYR A 570 -17.16 -21.27 -9.56
C TYR A 570 -16.97 -22.75 -9.27
N GLU A 571 -18.05 -23.49 -8.97
CA GLU A 571 -18.05 -24.92 -8.62
C GLU A 571 -17.17 -25.26 -7.39
N VAL A 572 -16.84 -24.26 -6.57
CA VAL A 572 -16.09 -24.44 -5.32
C VAL A 572 -16.94 -25.14 -4.27
N ILE A 573 -18.26 -24.89 -4.28
CA ILE A 573 -19.24 -25.54 -3.41
C ILE A 573 -19.87 -26.71 -4.17
N THR A 574 -19.33 -27.91 -3.96
CA THR A 574 -19.89 -29.15 -4.53
C THR A 574 -21.07 -29.65 -3.69
N PRO A 575 -21.92 -30.55 -4.21
CA PRO A 575 -23.01 -31.14 -3.43
C PRO A 575 -22.53 -31.82 -2.13
N ASP A 576 -21.35 -32.43 -2.13
CA ASP A 576 -20.78 -33.08 -0.95
C ASP A 576 -20.34 -32.05 0.10
N VAL A 577 -19.72 -30.94 -0.33
CA VAL A 577 -19.36 -29.81 0.55
C VAL A 577 -20.62 -29.17 1.12
N TRP A 578 -21.64 -28.96 0.28
CA TRP A 578 -22.93 -28.41 0.69
C TRP A 578 -23.62 -29.29 1.75
N ASP A 579 -23.70 -30.60 1.51
CA ASP A 579 -24.30 -31.56 2.43
C ASP A 579 -23.59 -31.62 3.79
N TYR A 580 -22.29 -31.31 3.82
CA TYR A 580 -21.51 -31.23 5.05
C TYR A 580 -21.69 -29.88 5.76
N VAL A 581 -21.58 -28.77 5.04
CA VAL A 581 -21.51 -27.41 5.59
C VAL A 581 -22.90 -26.88 5.99
N MET A 582 -23.93 -27.08 5.16
CA MET A 582 -25.26 -26.50 5.37
C MET A 582 -25.94 -26.92 6.68
N PRO A 583 -25.83 -28.17 7.17
CA PRO A 583 -26.25 -28.56 8.52
C PRO A 583 -25.78 -27.62 9.63
N HIS A 584 -24.52 -27.17 9.58
CA HIS A 584 -23.97 -26.28 10.60
C HIS A 584 -24.56 -24.87 10.50
N TRP A 585 -24.80 -24.38 9.28
CA TRP A 585 -25.49 -23.10 9.05
C TRP A 585 -26.92 -23.13 9.55
N MET A 586 -27.66 -24.21 9.30
CA MET A 586 -29.02 -24.37 9.81
C MET A 586 -29.05 -24.38 11.34
N GLU A 587 -28.14 -25.08 11.99
CA GLU A 587 -28.01 -25.04 13.45
C GLU A 587 -27.70 -23.65 13.98
N ALA A 588 -26.77 -22.93 13.35
CA ALA A 588 -26.46 -21.56 13.76
C ALA A 588 -27.66 -20.64 13.59
N MET A 589 -28.43 -20.77 12.49
CA MET A 589 -29.64 -19.97 12.28
C MET A 589 -30.74 -20.27 13.29
N VAL A 590 -30.95 -21.53 13.66
CA VAL A 590 -31.97 -21.92 14.65
C VAL A 590 -31.61 -21.45 16.06
N ASN A 591 -30.33 -21.51 16.43
CA ASN A 591 -29.90 -21.27 17.81
C ASN A 591 -29.44 -19.82 18.07
N ASP A 592 -28.86 -19.16 17.07
CA ASP A 592 -28.20 -17.86 17.25
C ASP A 592 -29.01 -16.67 16.74
N VAL A 593 -30.06 -16.89 15.94
CA VAL A 593 -30.91 -15.82 15.38
C VAL A 593 -32.22 -15.74 16.15
N PRO A 594 -32.54 -14.60 16.77
CA PRO A 594 -33.85 -14.41 17.41
C PRO A 594 -35.00 -14.50 16.40
N GLU A 595 -36.14 -15.08 16.79
CA GLU A 595 -37.30 -15.27 15.91
C GLU A 595 -37.81 -13.97 15.25
N TYR A 596 -37.65 -12.82 15.91
CA TYR A 596 -38.06 -11.53 15.35
C TYR A 596 -37.15 -11.04 14.22
N GLU A 597 -35.87 -11.42 14.21
CA GLU A 597 -34.88 -11.07 13.16
C GLU A 597 -34.85 -12.09 12.02
N LEU A 598 -35.50 -13.24 12.20
CA LEU A 598 -35.52 -14.30 11.19
C LEU A 598 -36.07 -13.79 9.84
N HIS A 599 -36.96 -12.81 9.86
CA HIS A 599 -37.58 -12.22 8.67
C HIS A 599 -36.62 -11.34 7.82
N ASP A 600 -35.41 -11.05 8.28
CA ASP A 600 -34.45 -10.14 7.61
C ASP A 600 -33.76 -10.70 6.34
N LYS A 601 -34.40 -11.62 5.63
CA LYS A 601 -33.91 -12.25 4.39
C LYS A 601 -32.45 -12.73 4.51
N ILE A 602 -32.21 -13.63 5.46
CA ILE A 602 -30.89 -14.28 5.60
C ILE A 602 -30.62 -15.19 4.39
N LEU A 603 -31.67 -15.77 3.83
CA LEU A 603 -31.66 -16.64 2.66
C LEU A 603 -32.62 -16.11 1.60
N ASP A 604 -32.21 -16.15 0.33
CA ASP A 604 -33.09 -15.81 -0.78
C ASP A 604 -34.17 -16.88 -0.98
N ARG A 605 -35.38 -16.43 -1.31
CA ARG A 605 -36.62 -17.23 -1.42
C ARG A 605 -36.50 -18.50 -2.29
N ASP A 606 -35.67 -18.43 -3.32
CA ASP A 606 -35.51 -19.50 -4.30
C ASP A 606 -34.20 -20.29 -4.15
N MET A 607 -33.28 -19.89 -3.25
CA MET A 607 -31.92 -20.47 -3.15
C MET A 607 -31.26 -20.63 -4.54
N SER A 608 -31.64 -19.74 -5.47
CA SER A 608 -31.42 -19.80 -6.92
C SER A 608 -29.95 -19.85 -7.35
N PRO A 609 -28.96 -19.25 -6.65
CA PRO A 609 -27.58 -19.25 -7.15
C PRO A 609 -26.88 -20.61 -7.07
N LEU A 610 -27.50 -21.65 -6.50
CA LEU A 610 -26.80 -22.92 -6.26
C LEU A 610 -26.58 -23.78 -7.52
N GLY A 611 -27.35 -23.58 -8.60
CA GLY A 611 -27.28 -24.44 -9.80
C GLY A 611 -27.61 -25.93 -9.56
N PHE A 612 -28.00 -26.28 -8.34
CA PHE A 612 -28.41 -27.62 -7.94
C PHE A 612 -29.86 -27.89 -8.32
N ASP A 613 -30.16 -29.14 -8.69
CA ASP A 613 -31.54 -29.59 -8.70
C ASP A 613 -32.10 -29.60 -7.25
N ALA A 614 -33.42 -29.51 -7.12
CA ALA A 614 -34.06 -29.46 -5.81
C ALA A 614 -33.77 -30.69 -4.95
N LYS A 615 -33.43 -31.85 -5.55
CA LYS A 615 -33.09 -33.05 -4.79
C LYS A 615 -31.74 -32.92 -4.11
N LYS A 616 -30.73 -32.41 -4.81
CA LYS A 616 -29.38 -32.16 -4.28
C LYS A 616 -29.40 -31.03 -3.24
N MET A 617 -30.17 -29.97 -3.48
CA MET A 617 -30.25 -28.82 -2.57
C MET A 617 -30.73 -29.20 -1.17
N TYR A 618 -31.73 -30.08 -1.06
CA TYR A 618 -32.33 -30.51 0.22
C TYR A 618 -31.80 -31.86 0.72
N ASN A 619 -30.77 -32.42 0.10
CA ASN A 619 -30.25 -33.75 0.43
C ASN A 619 -29.69 -33.82 1.86
N PHE A 620 -29.08 -32.74 2.33
CA PHE A 620 -28.59 -32.58 3.71
C PHE A 620 -29.70 -32.77 4.77
N VAL A 621 -30.95 -32.42 4.43
CA VAL A 621 -32.13 -32.67 5.27
C VAL A 621 -32.64 -34.09 5.04
N ALA A 622 -32.77 -34.53 3.79
CA ALA A 622 -33.34 -35.84 3.46
C ALA A 622 -32.58 -37.00 4.10
N LYS A 623 -31.24 -36.97 4.07
CA LYS A 623 -30.39 -38.00 4.70
C LYS A 623 -30.64 -38.13 6.21
N ARG A 624 -31.15 -37.09 6.87
CA ARG A 624 -31.47 -37.11 8.31
C ARG A 624 -32.79 -37.80 8.66
N PHE A 625 -33.59 -38.18 7.66
CA PHE A 625 -34.79 -39.01 7.84
C PHE A 625 -34.54 -40.49 7.53
N VAL A 626 -33.34 -40.85 7.05
CA VAL A 626 -32.98 -42.21 6.66
C VAL A 626 -32.04 -42.83 7.70
N ASN A 627 -32.46 -43.91 8.36
CA ASN A 627 -31.64 -44.67 9.33
C ASN A 627 -31.07 -43.83 10.50
N THR A 628 -31.82 -42.83 10.97
CA THR A 628 -31.44 -41.93 12.08
C THR A 628 -32.40 -42.05 13.26
N CYS A 629 -31.98 -41.60 14.45
CA CYS A 629 -32.84 -41.59 15.64
C CYS A 629 -33.86 -40.43 15.64
N ALA A 630 -34.90 -40.56 16.46
CA ALA A 630 -35.97 -39.55 16.58
C ALA A 630 -35.44 -38.13 16.86
N LYS A 631 -34.40 -37.99 17.70
CA LYS A 631 -33.78 -36.69 18.01
C LYS A 631 -33.15 -36.02 16.77
N VAL A 632 -32.58 -36.81 15.87
CA VAL A 632 -32.00 -36.29 14.61
C VAL A 632 -33.09 -35.91 13.62
N GLN A 633 -34.20 -36.66 13.58
CA GLN A 633 -35.37 -36.31 12.76
C GLN A 633 -36.07 -35.04 13.28
N GLU A 634 -36.20 -34.88 14.60
CA GLU A 634 -36.73 -33.67 15.24
C GLU A 634 -35.90 -32.43 14.87
N GLN A 635 -34.57 -32.54 14.92
CA GLN A 635 -33.67 -31.49 14.45
C GLN A 635 -33.91 -31.12 12.98
N ALA A 636 -34.06 -32.12 12.10
CA ALA A 636 -34.35 -31.89 10.69
C ALA A 636 -35.73 -31.24 10.45
N LEU A 637 -36.73 -31.57 11.27
CA LEU A 637 -38.05 -30.93 11.24
C LEU A 637 -37.97 -29.45 11.64
N ASN A 638 -37.18 -29.12 12.68
CA ASN A 638 -36.95 -27.73 13.07
C ASN A 638 -36.31 -26.93 11.93
N TRP A 639 -35.35 -27.52 11.21
CA TRP A 639 -34.76 -26.88 10.03
C TRP A 639 -35.79 -26.61 8.93
N LEU A 640 -36.64 -27.59 8.61
CA LEU A 640 -37.71 -27.41 7.63
C LEU A 640 -38.67 -26.30 8.05
N GLN A 641 -39.02 -26.23 9.34
CA GLN A 641 -39.84 -25.15 9.88
C GLN A 641 -39.17 -23.78 9.67
N THR A 642 -37.91 -23.62 10.08
CA THR A 642 -37.14 -22.39 9.89
C THR A 642 -37.06 -21.99 8.41
N LEU A 643 -36.77 -22.94 7.50
CA LEU A 643 -36.74 -22.67 6.06
C LEU A 643 -38.10 -22.17 5.54
N THR A 644 -39.21 -22.76 5.99
CA THR A 644 -40.55 -22.29 5.61
C THR A 644 -40.91 -20.93 6.21
N MET A 645 -40.44 -20.62 7.43
CA MET A 645 -40.61 -19.29 8.03
C MET A 645 -39.84 -18.21 7.27
N LEU A 646 -38.71 -18.57 6.66
CA LEU A 646 -37.92 -17.71 5.76
C LEU A 646 -38.53 -17.58 4.36
N GLU A 647 -39.75 -18.10 4.14
CA GLU A 647 -40.45 -18.16 2.86
C GLU A 647 -39.70 -18.95 1.76
N ILE A 648 -38.76 -19.82 2.11
CA ILE A 648 -38.00 -20.60 1.14
C ILE A 648 -38.89 -21.70 0.54
N ASN A 649 -38.92 -21.76 -0.79
CA ASN A 649 -39.79 -22.68 -1.52
C ASN A 649 -39.25 -24.12 -1.46
N ILE A 650 -39.93 -25.01 -0.73
CA ILE A 650 -39.62 -26.45 -0.69
C ILE A 650 -40.64 -27.24 -1.53
N PRO A 651 -40.21 -27.99 -2.56
CA PRO A 651 -41.14 -28.80 -3.36
C PRO A 651 -41.84 -29.87 -2.52
N LEU A 652 -43.18 -29.94 -2.64
CA LEU A 652 -44.00 -30.91 -1.90
C LEU A 652 -43.56 -32.37 -2.12
N CYS A 653 -43.08 -32.71 -3.31
CA CYS A 653 -42.57 -34.05 -3.60
C CYS A 653 -41.36 -34.41 -2.73
N GLN A 654 -40.49 -33.45 -2.40
CA GLN A 654 -39.35 -33.67 -1.52
C GLN A 654 -39.80 -33.82 -0.08
N LEU A 655 -40.69 -32.94 0.40
CA LEU A 655 -41.25 -33.02 1.76
C LEU A 655 -41.94 -34.36 2.02
N PHE A 656 -42.81 -34.80 1.11
CA PHE A 656 -43.51 -36.07 1.26
C PHE A 656 -42.55 -37.27 1.23
N SER A 657 -41.50 -37.22 0.41
CA SER A 657 -40.46 -38.27 0.42
C SER A 657 -39.76 -38.32 1.78
N MET A 658 -39.28 -37.18 2.29
CA MET A 658 -38.57 -37.12 3.58
C MET A 658 -39.43 -37.61 4.75
N PHE A 659 -40.70 -37.18 4.80
CA PHE A 659 -41.62 -37.60 5.86
C PHE A 659 -41.99 -39.08 5.77
N SER A 660 -42.17 -39.60 4.55
CA SER A 660 -42.41 -41.03 4.35
C SER A 660 -41.24 -41.86 4.86
N ASP A 661 -40.00 -41.46 4.56
CA ASP A 661 -38.79 -42.14 5.02
C ASP A 661 -38.68 -42.08 6.57
N GLY A 662 -38.92 -40.92 7.16
CA GLY A 662 -38.92 -40.73 8.62
C GLY A 662 -39.93 -41.62 9.35
N VAL A 663 -41.17 -41.68 8.85
CA VAL A 663 -42.23 -42.55 9.39
C VAL A 663 -41.86 -44.02 9.28
N ALA A 664 -41.28 -44.45 8.16
CA ALA A 664 -40.82 -45.83 7.98
C ALA A 664 -39.76 -46.22 9.02
N VAL A 665 -38.79 -45.33 9.28
CA VAL A 665 -37.76 -45.53 10.30
C VAL A 665 -38.38 -45.63 11.70
N MET A 666 -39.26 -44.70 12.08
CA MET A 666 -39.94 -44.74 13.39
C MET A 666 -40.81 -46.00 13.56
N GLY A 667 -41.48 -46.44 12.48
CA GLY A 667 -42.22 -47.70 12.46
C GLY A 667 -41.33 -48.91 12.76
N SER A 668 -40.15 -48.98 12.13
CA SER A 668 -39.18 -50.07 12.37
C SER A 668 -38.59 -50.05 13.79
N MET A 669 -38.35 -48.86 14.35
CA MET A 669 -37.85 -48.70 15.72
C MET A 669 -38.88 -49.17 16.76
N ASN A 670 -40.16 -48.80 16.59
CA ASN A 670 -41.25 -49.24 17.47
C ASN A 670 -41.44 -50.77 17.46
N ILE A 671 -41.24 -51.42 16.32
CA ILE A 671 -41.29 -52.89 16.21
C ILE A 671 -40.11 -53.51 16.99
N SER A 672 -38.90 -52.98 16.83
CA SER A 672 -37.71 -53.48 17.56
C SER A 672 -37.78 -53.26 19.08
N GLU A 673 -38.37 -52.16 19.55
CA GLU A 673 -38.60 -51.91 20.99
C GLU A 673 -39.70 -52.82 21.56
N SER A 674 -40.69 -53.21 20.74
CA SER A 674 -41.75 -54.12 21.15
C SER A 674 -41.28 -55.58 21.30
N GLU A 675 -40.22 -55.97 20.57
CA GLU A 675 -39.60 -57.30 20.67
C GLU A 675 -38.62 -57.44 21.86
N GLN A 676 -38.17 -56.34 22.48
CA GLN A 676 -37.20 -56.34 23.59
C GLN A 676 -37.81 -56.25 25.00
N LYS A 677 -39.15 -56.21 25.16
CA LYS A 677 -39.78 -56.30 26.51
C LYS A 677 -39.87 -57.77 26.98
N PRO A 678 -39.22 -58.18 28.09
CA PRO A 678 -39.39 -59.54 28.60
C PRO A 678 -40.77 -59.69 29.24
N SER A 679 -41.51 -60.70 28.78
CA SER A 679 -42.76 -61.13 29.38
C SER A 679 -42.54 -61.65 30.80
N LYS A 680 -43.40 -61.22 31.73
CA LYS A 680 -43.46 -61.67 33.13
C LYS A 680 -43.44 -63.20 33.22
N GLY A 681 -42.40 -63.74 33.85
CA GLY A 681 -42.34 -65.16 34.24
C GLY A 681 -43.34 -65.44 35.36
N THR A 682 -44.25 -66.38 35.10
CA THR A 682 -45.09 -67.01 36.14
C THR A 682 -44.45 -68.33 36.53
N LYS A 683 -44.04 -68.41 37.81
CA LYS A 683 -43.77 -69.57 38.68
C LYS A 683 -43.41 -70.93 38.06
N LYS A 684 -42.25 -71.45 38.47
CA LYS A 684 -42.09 -72.85 38.87
C LYS A 684 -41.45 -72.92 40.25
N GLU A 685 -42.14 -73.61 41.15
CA GLU A 685 -41.57 -74.21 42.36
C GLU A 685 -40.62 -75.34 41.93
N ASP A 686 -39.46 -75.44 42.57
CA ASP A 686 -38.98 -76.66 43.21
C ASP A 686 -37.71 -76.38 44.03
N GLU A 687 -37.52 -77.22 45.04
CA GLU A 687 -36.79 -77.07 46.28
C GLU A 687 -35.25 -77.22 46.21
N GLU A 688 -34.67 -76.96 47.39
CA GLU A 688 -33.40 -77.48 47.95
C GLU A 688 -32.09 -76.70 47.74
N GLY A 689 -31.54 -76.23 48.87
CA GLY A 689 -30.16 -76.61 49.22
C GLY A 689 -29.13 -75.51 49.51
N ASN A 690 -29.23 -74.93 50.72
CA ASN A 690 -28.13 -74.62 51.64
C ASN A 690 -26.92 -73.72 51.25
N ALA A 691 -26.75 -72.67 52.08
CA ALA A 691 -25.53 -72.27 52.81
C ALA A 691 -24.27 -71.91 51.97
N ILE A 692 -23.63 -70.75 52.06
CA ILE A 692 -23.35 -69.75 53.12
C ILE A 692 -23.19 -68.37 52.46
#